data_AF-A0A7V9KCD4-F1
#
_entry.id   AF-A0A7V9KCD4-F1
#
_cell.length_a   1.000
_cell.length_b   1.000
_cell.length_c   1.000
_cell.angle_alpha   90.00
_cell.angle_beta   90.00
_cell.angle_gamma   90.00
#
_symmetry.space_group_name_H-M   'P 1'
#
loop_
_entity.id
_entity.type
_entity.pdbx_description
1 polymer ?
#
loop_
_entity_poly.entity_id
_entity_poly.type
_entity_poly.pdbx_seq_one_letter_code
_entity_poly.pdbx_strand_id
1 'polypeptide(L)'
;MTGLAAAKHKMRVEGLPEAAVVSFERLYGQLATGRRGLLASDELEPVLDVPALEDLDDEPAPLDGLAIIKLNGGLGTSMGLSTPKGLVAVRPPLTFLDVIARQIRAARSRHGARLPLVLMHSFATRVPSLAFLERYADLPSDVPLDFLQGREPKLRADDLSPVQWPRDPRLEWCPPGHGDLYTAIATSGMLDALLERGYRYAFMSNADNLGAVVEPRIVAWMARHGVPFLMEVVAGTAADRKGGHIAWRDGCLVLRETAQTPPDDAGSFGDFRRWRHYNTNNLWLDLVALSELLEERDGVLGLPLIANRKTVDPTDAGSPAVVQLETAMGAALGVIPGARVLAVPRRRFVPVKTTDDLLVVRSDACELHPEDARLEPGRRWPLVALDPAYFRRLDDFERRFPAGAPSLARCEGLVIRGDVSFGRDVTVVGEVELDGPLEVADGTILHRSIELPPSTEERLDMSAVEDDVQAAREALYSAGIVGCKGAYSRDWARELGEDIAVLFEEALAQPNGALGRGPNRYYVEITPERLRGFEELVTHPWFTGVCEAVLGPDYEVIEVGFDVPGPGAMNQPWHRDFPAPEDTVRDRKLTSLAFNVTTVDVEPDMGPFEIAPGTQWESGEDFEHGMFPPKSEAERYASIAEQKMPKMGDISARSALTVHRGTANQSQKSRPVLVVGVDAPNAGNAERHDLQFTESYYAALPEEARRHLPARIVEELEPIEQEHTIEGLVMGEA
;
A
#
# COMPACT_ATOMS: atom_id res chain seq x y z
N MET A 1 -9.35 -52.89 9.89
CA MET A 1 -8.57 -52.11 8.91
C MET A 1 -8.27 -50.77 9.58
N THR A 2 -7.02 -50.29 9.59
CA THR A 2 -6.70 -48.97 10.16
C THR A 2 -7.40 -47.86 9.35
N GLY A 3 -7.62 -46.67 9.94
CA GLY A 3 -8.23 -45.52 9.25
C GLY A 3 -7.50 -45.20 7.94
N LEU A 4 -6.16 -45.18 7.97
CA LEU A 4 -5.30 -45.02 6.80
C LEU A 4 -5.55 -46.09 5.73
N ALA A 5 -5.57 -47.37 6.09
CA ALA A 5 -5.78 -48.44 5.11
C ALA A 5 -7.17 -48.36 4.47
N ALA A 6 -8.20 -47.96 5.23
CA ALA A 6 -9.54 -47.73 4.72
C ALA A 6 -9.60 -46.52 3.78
N ALA A 7 -8.92 -45.42 4.12
CA ALA A 7 -8.84 -44.23 3.27
C ALA A 7 -8.11 -44.54 1.95
N LYS A 8 -6.93 -45.20 2.00
CA LYS A 8 -6.20 -45.63 0.80
C LYS A 8 -7.02 -46.57 -0.08
N HIS A 9 -7.73 -47.53 0.53
CA HIS A 9 -8.63 -48.41 -0.22
C HIS A 9 -9.75 -47.62 -0.90
N LYS A 10 -10.40 -46.70 -0.18
CA LYS A 10 -11.44 -45.83 -0.74
C LYS A 10 -10.93 -44.99 -1.91
N MET A 11 -9.75 -44.39 -1.79
CA MET A 11 -9.10 -43.62 -2.86
C MET A 11 -8.82 -44.46 -4.11
N ARG A 12 -8.31 -45.69 -3.94
CA ARG A 12 -8.03 -46.59 -5.07
C ARG A 12 -9.29 -47.12 -5.75
N VAL A 13 -10.34 -47.41 -4.98
CA VAL A 13 -11.67 -47.78 -5.53
C VAL A 13 -12.25 -46.63 -6.35
N GLU A 14 -12.03 -45.39 -5.92
CA GLU A 14 -12.42 -44.18 -6.64
C GLU A 14 -11.54 -43.91 -7.89
N GLY A 15 -10.49 -44.71 -8.11
CA GLY A 15 -9.59 -44.59 -9.27
C GLY A 15 -8.62 -43.41 -9.19
N LEU A 16 -8.28 -42.94 -7.99
CA LEU A 16 -7.31 -41.85 -7.84
C LEU A 16 -5.88 -42.31 -8.17
N PRO A 17 -5.03 -41.45 -8.76
CA PRO A 17 -3.64 -41.78 -9.07
C PRO A 17 -2.84 -42.19 -7.83
N GLU A 18 -1.90 -43.13 -7.98
CA GLU A 18 -1.13 -43.63 -6.83
C GLU A 18 -0.28 -42.52 -6.19
N ALA A 19 0.24 -41.56 -6.96
CA ALA A 19 0.95 -40.39 -6.39
C ALA A 19 0.07 -39.57 -5.43
N ALA A 20 -1.23 -39.42 -5.72
CA ALA A 20 -2.18 -38.76 -4.82
C ALA A 20 -2.41 -39.60 -3.55
N VAL A 21 -2.47 -40.93 -3.66
CA VAL A 21 -2.59 -41.86 -2.52
C VAL A 21 -1.35 -41.79 -1.61
N VAL A 22 -0.14 -41.74 -2.19
CA VAL A 22 1.13 -41.62 -1.47
C VAL A 22 1.24 -40.25 -0.78
N SER A 23 0.86 -39.18 -1.48
CA SER A 23 0.80 -37.83 -0.90
C SER A 23 -0.12 -37.78 0.32
N PHE A 24 -1.34 -38.32 0.18
CA PHE A 24 -2.31 -38.42 1.26
C PHE A 24 -1.78 -39.26 2.45
N GLU A 25 -1.14 -40.40 2.18
CA GLU A 25 -0.55 -41.25 3.22
C GLU A 25 0.50 -40.51 4.05
N ARG A 26 1.35 -39.71 3.41
CA ARG A 26 2.34 -38.88 4.11
C ARG A 26 1.66 -37.88 5.02
N LEU A 27 0.67 -37.14 4.50
CA LEU A 27 -0.06 -36.12 5.26
C LEU A 27 -0.84 -36.75 6.43
N TYR A 28 -1.46 -37.91 6.21
CA TYR A 28 -2.13 -38.68 7.26
C TYR A 28 -1.13 -39.07 8.36
N GLY A 29 0.07 -39.55 8.00
CA GLY A 29 1.12 -39.89 8.95
C GLY A 29 1.56 -38.71 9.80
N GLN A 30 1.70 -37.52 9.20
CA GLN A 30 2.00 -36.28 9.92
C GLN A 30 0.89 -35.93 10.92
N LEU A 31 -0.38 -36.01 10.48
CA LEU A 31 -1.53 -35.76 11.36
C LEU A 31 -1.59 -36.75 12.52
N ALA A 32 -1.42 -38.05 12.25
CA ALA A 32 -1.51 -39.12 13.23
C ALA A 32 -0.40 -39.06 14.30
N THR A 33 0.77 -38.51 13.95
CA THR A 33 1.88 -38.28 14.90
C THR A 33 1.75 -36.96 15.67
N GLY A 34 0.66 -36.21 15.49
CA GLY A 34 0.40 -34.95 16.19
C GLY A 34 1.15 -33.75 15.61
N ARG A 35 1.88 -33.90 14.50
CA ARG A 35 2.51 -32.77 13.80
C ARG A 35 1.42 -31.95 13.13
N ARG A 36 1.20 -30.74 13.63
CA ARG A 36 0.20 -29.80 13.10
C ARG A 36 0.75 -28.82 12.06
N GLY A 37 2.02 -28.95 11.68
CA GLY A 37 2.67 -28.06 10.71
C GLY A 37 2.79 -26.61 11.19
N LEU A 38 2.79 -26.39 12.51
CA LEU A 38 2.93 -25.06 13.11
C LEU A 38 4.35 -24.53 12.94
N LEU A 39 4.48 -23.21 12.77
CA LEU A 39 5.70 -22.47 12.57
C LEU A 39 5.73 -21.31 13.57
N ALA A 40 6.41 -21.51 14.69
CA ALA A 40 6.52 -20.52 15.75
C ALA A 40 7.48 -19.39 15.37
N SER A 41 7.20 -18.17 15.81
CA SER A 41 7.99 -16.98 15.44
C SER A 41 9.44 -16.98 15.93
N ASP A 42 9.78 -17.81 16.91
CA ASP A 42 11.14 -18.01 17.41
C ASP A 42 11.96 -18.98 16.54
N GLU A 43 11.31 -19.79 15.70
CA GLU A 43 11.93 -20.63 14.68
C GLU A 43 12.13 -19.91 13.34
N LEU A 44 11.72 -18.64 13.24
CA LEU A 44 11.62 -17.88 12.00
C LEU A 44 12.35 -16.54 12.07
N GLU A 45 13.05 -16.20 10.99
CA GLU A 45 13.68 -14.90 10.78
C GLU A 45 12.94 -14.12 9.68
N PRO A 46 12.80 -12.79 9.80
CA PRO A 46 12.15 -11.98 8.77
C PRO A 46 13.00 -11.91 7.50
N VAL A 47 12.36 -11.87 6.34
CA VAL A 47 13.02 -11.56 5.07
C VAL A 47 13.05 -10.04 4.89
N LEU A 48 14.23 -9.46 4.68
CA LEU A 48 14.41 -8.00 4.54
C LEU A 48 14.80 -7.59 3.12
N ASP A 49 15.75 -8.31 2.52
CA ASP A 49 16.26 -8.01 1.18
C ASP A 49 15.55 -8.88 0.13
N VAL A 50 14.63 -8.28 -0.63
CA VAL A 50 13.90 -8.93 -1.73
C VAL A 50 14.08 -8.10 -3.00
N PRO A 51 14.55 -8.68 -4.12
CA PRO A 51 14.61 -7.98 -5.40
C PRO A 51 13.22 -7.48 -5.81
N ALA A 52 13.11 -6.26 -6.31
CA ALA A 52 11.83 -5.71 -6.77
C ALA A 52 11.65 -5.84 -8.29
N LEU A 53 10.40 -5.96 -8.73
CA LEU A 53 10.03 -5.98 -10.14
C LEU A 53 10.46 -4.68 -10.85
N GLU A 54 10.39 -3.57 -10.14
CA GLU A 54 10.80 -2.25 -10.60
C GLU A 54 12.29 -2.17 -10.95
N ASP A 55 13.12 -3.00 -10.31
CA ASP A 55 14.58 -3.05 -10.50
C ASP A 55 14.99 -4.05 -11.60
N LEU A 56 14.05 -4.77 -12.20
CA LEU A 56 14.37 -5.74 -13.26
C LEU A 56 14.56 -5.05 -14.60
N ASP A 57 15.66 -5.40 -15.28
CA ASP A 57 15.97 -4.96 -16.64
C ASP A 57 14.87 -5.37 -17.64
N ASP A 58 14.61 -4.53 -18.64
CA ASP A 58 13.74 -4.86 -19.77
C ASP A 58 14.52 -5.66 -20.83
N GLU A 59 14.55 -6.99 -20.64
CA GLU A 59 15.27 -7.93 -21.51
C GLU A 59 14.32 -8.80 -22.35
N PRO A 60 14.77 -9.32 -23.51
CA PRO A 60 14.00 -10.27 -24.30
C PRO A 60 13.60 -11.51 -23.49
N ALA A 61 12.29 -11.70 -23.34
CA ALA A 61 11.70 -12.78 -22.55
C ALA A 61 11.32 -13.99 -23.41
N PRO A 62 11.53 -15.25 -22.95
CA PRO A 62 11.14 -16.45 -23.67
C PRO A 62 9.63 -16.74 -23.57
N LEU A 63 8.79 -15.79 -24.00
CA LEU A 63 7.32 -15.85 -23.85
C LEU A 63 6.65 -16.99 -24.61
N ASP A 64 7.23 -17.46 -25.72
CA ASP A 64 6.72 -18.65 -26.42
C ASP A 64 6.91 -19.94 -25.63
N GLY A 65 7.81 -19.94 -24.65
CA GLY A 65 8.01 -21.03 -23.70
C GLY A 65 7.20 -20.87 -22.40
N LEU A 66 6.33 -19.85 -22.29
CA LEU A 66 5.55 -19.56 -21.09
C LEU A 66 4.10 -20.03 -21.22
N ALA A 67 3.65 -20.86 -20.28
CA ALA A 67 2.25 -21.24 -20.09
C ALA A 67 1.59 -20.47 -18.95
N ILE A 68 0.28 -20.20 -19.06
CA ILE A 68 -0.50 -19.49 -18.04
C ILE A 68 -1.48 -20.45 -17.39
N ILE A 69 -1.37 -20.66 -16.08
CA ILE A 69 -2.21 -21.57 -15.32
C ILE A 69 -3.04 -20.77 -14.32
N LYS A 70 -4.38 -20.85 -14.41
CA LYS A 70 -5.28 -20.22 -13.44
C LYS A 70 -5.95 -21.26 -12.55
N LEU A 71 -5.88 -21.07 -11.24
CA LEU A 71 -6.60 -21.89 -10.28
C LEU A 71 -8.07 -21.48 -10.25
N ASN A 72 -8.94 -22.35 -10.76
CA ASN A 72 -10.38 -22.12 -10.89
C ASN A 72 -11.20 -23.25 -10.21
N GLY A 73 -10.66 -23.87 -9.16
CA GLY A 73 -11.34 -24.92 -8.40
C GLY A 73 -12.35 -24.40 -7.36
N GLY A 74 -12.29 -23.12 -7.03
CA GLY A 74 -13.09 -22.50 -5.98
C GLY A 74 -14.54 -22.21 -6.38
N LEU A 75 -15.46 -22.50 -5.46
CA LEU A 75 -16.85 -22.07 -5.53
C LEU A 75 -17.01 -20.71 -4.84
N GLY A 76 -18.03 -19.93 -5.23
CA GLY A 76 -18.36 -18.65 -4.59
C GLY A 76 -19.07 -18.79 -3.22
N THR A 77 -18.73 -19.80 -2.42
CA THR A 77 -19.46 -20.14 -1.18
C THR A 77 -19.38 -19.07 -0.11
N SER A 78 -18.28 -18.31 -0.03
CA SER A 78 -18.17 -17.14 0.85
C SER A 78 -19.27 -16.11 0.58
N MET A 79 -19.66 -15.99 -0.70
CA MET A 79 -20.70 -15.10 -1.21
C MET A 79 -22.07 -15.79 -1.35
N GLY A 80 -22.24 -16.99 -0.76
CA GLY A 80 -23.51 -17.73 -0.80
C GLY A 80 -23.81 -18.45 -2.12
N LEU A 81 -22.83 -18.59 -3.02
CA LEU A 81 -23.01 -19.23 -4.32
C LEU A 81 -22.60 -20.70 -4.30
N SER A 82 -23.32 -21.52 -5.07
CA SER A 82 -22.97 -22.92 -5.38
C SER A 82 -22.28 -23.08 -6.75
N THR A 83 -22.10 -21.97 -7.48
CA THR A 83 -21.50 -21.92 -8.81
C THR A 83 -19.99 -21.62 -8.73
N PRO A 84 -19.23 -21.89 -9.82
CA PRO A 84 -17.82 -21.52 -9.90
C PRO A 84 -17.64 -20.02 -9.68
N LYS A 85 -16.66 -19.66 -8.86
CA LYS A 85 -16.35 -18.25 -8.61
C LYS A 85 -15.92 -17.52 -9.89
N GLY A 86 -15.28 -18.22 -10.82
CA GLY A 86 -14.92 -17.72 -12.14
C GLY A 86 -16.09 -17.13 -12.95
N LEU A 87 -17.34 -17.52 -12.64
CA LEU A 87 -18.55 -17.05 -13.33
C LEU A 87 -19.23 -15.86 -12.64
N VAL A 88 -18.68 -15.35 -11.53
CA VAL A 88 -19.18 -14.13 -10.88
C VAL A 88 -18.84 -12.92 -11.73
N ALA A 89 -19.82 -12.05 -11.98
CA ALA A 89 -19.65 -10.80 -12.69
C ALA A 89 -18.86 -9.79 -11.83
N VAL A 90 -17.62 -9.51 -12.23
CA VAL A 90 -16.71 -8.56 -11.56
C VAL A 90 -16.87 -7.14 -12.09
N ARG A 91 -17.20 -7.02 -13.38
CA ARG A 91 -17.53 -5.77 -14.05
C ARG A 91 -18.72 -6.04 -14.96
N PRO A 92 -19.95 -6.06 -14.43
CA PRO A 92 -21.12 -6.50 -15.18
C PRO A 92 -21.17 -5.89 -16.60
N PRO A 93 -21.35 -6.72 -17.64
CA PRO A 93 -21.68 -8.14 -17.60
C PRO A 93 -20.47 -9.10 -17.50
N LEU A 94 -19.23 -8.59 -17.42
CA LEU A 94 -18.00 -9.38 -17.47
C LEU A 94 -17.74 -10.15 -16.18
N THR A 95 -17.53 -11.45 -16.34
CA THR A 95 -17.10 -12.38 -15.28
C THR A 95 -15.59 -12.42 -15.12
N PHE A 96 -15.09 -13.03 -14.04
CA PHE A 96 -13.65 -13.29 -13.91
C PHE A 96 -13.09 -14.03 -15.13
N LEU A 97 -13.79 -15.06 -15.62
CA LEU A 97 -13.35 -15.81 -16.81
C LEU A 97 -13.39 -14.97 -18.10
N ASP A 98 -14.33 -14.02 -18.24
CA ASP A 98 -14.30 -13.08 -19.37
C ASP A 98 -13.06 -12.19 -19.32
N VAL A 99 -12.75 -11.63 -18.15
CA VAL A 99 -11.58 -10.77 -17.95
C VAL A 99 -10.30 -11.54 -18.24
N ILE A 100 -10.15 -12.75 -17.67
CA ILE A 100 -8.98 -13.61 -17.92
C ILE A 100 -8.84 -13.95 -19.40
N ALA A 101 -9.91 -14.35 -20.08
CA ALA A 101 -9.86 -14.68 -21.51
C ALA A 101 -9.39 -13.48 -22.35
N ARG A 102 -9.90 -12.28 -22.04
CA ARG A 102 -9.50 -11.03 -22.72
C ARG A 102 -8.05 -10.65 -22.45
N GLN A 103 -7.59 -10.76 -21.20
CA GLN A 103 -6.19 -10.52 -20.83
C GLN A 103 -5.23 -11.43 -21.59
N ILE A 104 -5.57 -12.72 -21.74
CA ILE A 104 -4.75 -13.67 -22.51
C ILE A 104 -4.71 -13.30 -23.99
N ARG A 105 -5.86 -12.96 -24.60
CA ARG A 105 -5.92 -12.54 -26.00
C ARG A 105 -5.11 -11.26 -26.25
N ALA A 106 -5.21 -10.30 -25.34
CA ALA A 106 -4.42 -9.07 -25.40
C ALA A 106 -2.92 -9.36 -25.26
N ALA A 107 -2.51 -10.22 -24.33
CA ALA A 107 -1.11 -10.62 -24.16
C ALA A 107 -0.55 -11.34 -25.40
N ARG A 108 -1.31 -12.27 -25.99
CA ARG A 108 -0.94 -12.93 -27.26
C ARG A 108 -0.73 -11.92 -28.38
N SER A 109 -1.65 -10.97 -28.52
CA SER A 109 -1.57 -9.92 -29.54
C SER A 109 -0.38 -8.99 -29.31
N ARG A 110 -0.20 -8.49 -28.08
CA ARG A 110 0.85 -7.54 -27.70
C ARG A 110 2.25 -8.10 -27.88
N HIS A 111 2.45 -9.37 -27.52
CA HIS A 111 3.77 -9.99 -27.49
C HIS A 111 4.04 -10.92 -28.68
N GLY A 112 3.03 -11.22 -29.52
CA GLY A 112 3.17 -12.16 -30.62
C GLY A 112 3.53 -13.59 -30.18
N ALA A 113 3.15 -13.97 -28.95
CA ALA A 113 3.53 -15.25 -28.32
C ALA A 113 2.32 -16.16 -28.11
N ARG A 114 2.55 -17.49 -28.02
CA ARG A 114 1.49 -18.51 -27.88
C ARG A 114 0.67 -18.38 -26.58
N LEU A 115 1.33 -18.28 -25.42
CA LEU A 115 0.73 -18.12 -24.09
C LEU A 115 -0.54 -18.98 -23.89
N PRO A 116 -0.43 -20.32 -23.81
CA PRO A 116 -1.59 -21.17 -23.56
C PRO A 116 -2.19 -20.86 -22.19
N LEU A 117 -3.51 -20.63 -22.15
CA LEU A 117 -4.25 -20.62 -20.89
C LEU A 117 -4.61 -22.07 -20.54
N VAL A 118 -4.35 -22.44 -19.29
CA VAL A 118 -4.73 -23.73 -18.70
C VAL A 118 -5.46 -23.46 -17.38
N LEU A 119 -6.61 -24.08 -17.19
CA LEU A 119 -7.43 -23.93 -15.98
C LEU A 119 -7.34 -25.18 -15.11
N MET A 120 -6.94 -25.02 -13.85
CA MET A 120 -7.06 -26.09 -12.86
C MET A 120 -8.46 -26.02 -12.24
N HIS A 121 -9.31 -26.99 -12.58
CA HIS A 121 -10.67 -27.07 -12.07
C HIS A 121 -10.80 -28.09 -10.93
N SER A 122 -11.82 -27.88 -10.11
CA SER A 122 -12.44 -28.92 -9.30
C SER A 122 -13.56 -29.63 -10.07
N PHE A 123 -14.00 -30.77 -9.55
CA PHE A 123 -15.15 -31.51 -10.09
C PHE A 123 -16.45 -30.66 -10.15
N ALA A 124 -16.58 -29.66 -9.29
CA ALA A 124 -17.74 -28.78 -9.25
C ALA A 124 -17.64 -27.60 -10.23
N THR A 125 -16.45 -27.30 -10.75
CA THR A 125 -16.19 -26.08 -11.52
C THR A 125 -15.93 -26.29 -13.00
N ARG A 126 -15.44 -27.49 -13.39
CA ARG A 126 -15.02 -27.79 -14.76
C ARG A 126 -16.13 -27.58 -15.80
N VAL A 127 -17.21 -28.37 -15.73
CA VAL A 127 -18.28 -28.37 -16.74
C VAL A 127 -18.87 -26.97 -16.99
N PRO A 128 -19.35 -26.23 -15.95
CA PRO A 128 -19.90 -24.90 -16.17
C PRO A 128 -18.87 -23.89 -16.68
N SER A 129 -17.60 -23.98 -16.27
CA SER A 129 -16.54 -23.07 -16.75
C SER A 129 -16.18 -23.32 -18.21
N LEU A 130 -16.04 -24.58 -18.63
CA LEU A 130 -15.73 -24.91 -20.01
C LEU A 130 -16.87 -24.53 -20.95
N ALA A 131 -18.12 -24.86 -20.58
CA ALA A 131 -19.31 -24.44 -21.34
C ALA A 131 -19.38 -22.91 -21.49
N PHE A 132 -19.00 -22.17 -20.45
CA PHE A 132 -18.93 -20.71 -20.53
C PHE A 132 -17.87 -20.22 -21.53
N LEU A 133 -16.70 -20.86 -21.57
CA LEU A 133 -15.55 -20.48 -22.39
C LEU A 133 -15.68 -20.86 -23.86
N GLU A 134 -16.66 -21.68 -24.26
CA GLU A 134 -16.94 -21.99 -25.68
C GLU A 134 -17.18 -20.75 -26.54
N ARG A 135 -17.57 -19.61 -25.92
CA ARG A 135 -17.72 -18.32 -26.60
C ARG A 135 -16.38 -17.71 -27.08
N TYR A 136 -15.25 -18.16 -26.53
CA TYR A 136 -13.91 -17.72 -26.87
C TYR A 136 -13.21 -18.78 -27.72
N ALA A 137 -13.64 -18.92 -28.98
CA ALA A 137 -13.15 -19.97 -29.89
C ALA A 137 -11.64 -19.92 -30.18
N ASP A 138 -11.01 -18.76 -29.96
CA ASP A 138 -9.57 -18.52 -30.14
C ASP A 138 -8.75 -18.68 -28.84
N LEU A 139 -9.39 -19.06 -27.73
CA LEU A 139 -8.71 -19.26 -26.45
C LEU A 139 -7.90 -20.58 -26.37
N PRO A 140 -8.43 -21.74 -26.82
CA PRO A 140 -7.66 -22.98 -26.86
C PRO A 140 -6.34 -22.81 -27.62
N SER A 141 -5.30 -23.50 -27.14
CA SER A 141 -3.97 -23.52 -27.76
C SER A 141 -3.64 -24.94 -28.24
N ASP A 142 -2.37 -25.19 -28.49
CA ASP A 142 -1.79 -26.51 -28.76
C ASP A 142 -1.88 -27.50 -27.58
N VAL A 143 -2.13 -27.05 -26.35
CA VAL A 143 -2.39 -27.88 -25.15
C VAL A 143 -3.87 -27.89 -24.75
N PRO A 144 -4.35 -28.91 -23.99
CA PRO A 144 -5.69 -28.88 -23.42
C PRO A 144 -5.92 -27.63 -22.54
N LEU A 145 -7.12 -27.07 -22.59
CA LEU A 145 -7.48 -25.84 -21.86
C LEU A 145 -7.56 -26.04 -20.34
N ASP A 146 -7.61 -27.29 -19.88
CA ASP A 146 -7.86 -27.59 -18.47
C ASP A 146 -7.28 -28.92 -18.01
N PHE A 147 -7.15 -29.04 -16.69
CA PHE A 147 -6.99 -30.31 -16.00
C PHE A 147 -7.73 -30.26 -14.66
N LEU A 148 -7.99 -31.44 -14.10
CA LEU A 148 -8.68 -31.58 -12.82
C LEU A 148 -7.68 -31.69 -11.67
N GLN A 149 -7.91 -30.92 -10.62
CA GLN A 149 -7.32 -31.18 -9.31
C GLN A 149 -7.89 -32.48 -8.73
N GLY A 150 -7.13 -33.09 -7.82
CA GLY A 150 -7.49 -34.28 -7.08
C GLY A 150 -8.57 -34.07 -6.02
N ARG A 151 -8.86 -35.15 -5.31
CA ARG A 151 -9.76 -35.21 -4.15
C ARG A 151 -9.25 -36.25 -3.17
N GLU A 152 -9.63 -36.10 -1.92
CA GLU A 152 -9.27 -37.02 -0.84
C GLU A 152 -10.48 -37.22 0.10
N PRO A 153 -10.54 -38.36 0.82
CA PRO A 153 -11.63 -38.62 1.74
C PRO A 153 -11.51 -37.71 2.97
N LYS A 154 -12.62 -37.10 3.38
CA LYS A 154 -12.73 -36.45 4.69
C LYS A 154 -12.59 -37.51 5.78
N LEU A 155 -11.79 -37.22 6.80
CA LEU A 155 -11.52 -38.14 7.90
C LEU A 155 -12.36 -37.76 9.10
N ARG A 156 -12.91 -38.72 9.84
CA ARG A 156 -13.61 -38.41 11.09
C ARG A 156 -12.63 -37.83 12.10
N ALA A 157 -13.07 -36.82 12.86
CA ALA A 157 -12.20 -36.14 13.81
C ALA A 157 -11.84 -36.97 15.06
N ASP A 158 -12.58 -38.05 15.33
CA ASP A 158 -12.42 -38.93 16.49
C ASP A 158 -11.42 -40.07 16.26
N ASP A 159 -11.49 -40.73 15.10
CA ASP A 159 -10.70 -41.95 14.81
C ASP A 159 -9.89 -41.90 13.51
N LEU A 160 -9.96 -40.80 12.76
CA LEU A 160 -9.31 -40.58 11.46
C LEU A 160 -9.70 -41.61 10.38
N SER A 161 -10.79 -42.36 10.55
CA SER A 161 -11.34 -43.20 9.48
C SER A 161 -12.06 -42.34 8.43
N PRO A 162 -12.13 -42.76 7.16
CA PRO A 162 -12.87 -42.02 6.14
C PRO A 162 -14.36 -41.95 6.52
N VAL A 163 -14.92 -40.74 6.53
CA VAL A 163 -16.34 -40.53 6.87
C VAL A 163 -17.26 -41.21 5.85
N GLN A 164 -18.41 -41.69 6.33
CA GLN A 164 -19.52 -42.14 5.49
C GLN A 164 -20.69 -41.19 5.68
N TRP A 165 -21.29 -40.77 4.57
CA TRP A 165 -22.42 -39.85 4.53
C TRP A 165 -23.43 -40.27 3.46
N PRO A 166 -24.25 -41.31 3.72
CA PRO A 166 -25.16 -41.88 2.70
C PRO A 166 -26.17 -40.90 2.12
N ARG A 167 -26.48 -39.82 2.85
CA ARG A 167 -27.39 -38.76 2.39
C ARG A 167 -26.83 -38.03 1.15
N ASP A 168 -25.53 -37.83 1.10
CA ASP A 168 -24.83 -37.31 -0.07
C ASP A 168 -23.36 -37.77 -0.06
N PRO A 169 -23.05 -38.91 -0.70
CA PRO A 169 -21.70 -39.47 -0.72
C PRO A 169 -20.62 -38.54 -1.30
N ARG A 170 -21.02 -37.53 -2.08
CA ARG A 170 -20.07 -36.53 -2.62
C ARG A 170 -19.43 -35.71 -1.50
N LEU A 171 -20.16 -35.49 -0.40
CA LEU A 171 -19.68 -34.75 0.77
C LEU A 171 -18.66 -35.55 1.59
N GLU A 172 -18.43 -36.82 1.28
CA GLU A 172 -17.37 -37.61 1.88
C GLU A 172 -15.98 -37.25 1.35
N TRP A 173 -15.90 -36.44 0.29
CA TRP A 173 -14.67 -36.03 -0.38
C TRP A 173 -14.43 -34.52 -0.23
N CYS A 174 -13.16 -34.13 -0.23
CA CYS A 174 -12.74 -32.74 -0.29
C CYS A 174 -11.54 -32.58 -1.24
N PRO A 175 -11.32 -31.38 -1.79
CA PRO A 175 -10.09 -31.09 -2.49
C PRO A 175 -8.91 -30.98 -1.50
N PRO A 176 -7.70 -31.45 -1.85
CA PRO A 176 -6.52 -31.43 -0.98
C PRO A 176 -5.79 -30.06 -0.91
N GLY A 177 -6.56 -28.97 -1.01
CA GLY A 177 -6.04 -27.61 -1.11
C GLY A 177 -5.43 -27.30 -2.49
N HIS A 178 -4.96 -26.07 -2.68
CA HIS A 178 -4.39 -25.63 -3.96
C HIS A 178 -2.95 -26.13 -4.18
N GLY A 179 -2.25 -26.60 -3.14
CA GLY A 179 -0.95 -27.26 -3.27
C GLY A 179 -0.99 -28.58 -4.04
N ASP A 180 -2.18 -29.14 -4.26
CA ASP A 180 -2.39 -30.28 -5.16
C ASP A 180 -2.02 -30.00 -6.62
N LEU A 181 -1.87 -28.72 -7.00
CA LEU A 181 -1.43 -28.30 -8.34
C LEU A 181 -0.29 -29.16 -8.89
N TYR A 182 0.75 -29.41 -8.09
CA TYR A 182 1.94 -30.13 -8.54
C TYR A 182 1.68 -31.62 -8.78
N THR A 183 0.84 -32.25 -7.94
CA THR A 183 0.42 -33.65 -8.14
C THR A 183 -0.53 -33.75 -9.34
N ALA A 184 -1.48 -32.83 -9.44
CA ALA A 184 -2.52 -32.83 -10.47
C ALA A 184 -1.96 -32.55 -11.87
N ILE A 185 -1.05 -31.59 -12.02
CA ILE A 185 -0.46 -31.28 -13.32
C ILE A 185 0.36 -32.45 -13.88
N ALA A 186 1.07 -33.18 -13.01
CA ALA A 186 1.82 -34.37 -13.40
C ALA A 186 0.88 -35.55 -13.70
N THR A 187 -0.01 -35.91 -12.77
CA THR A 187 -0.87 -37.10 -12.91
C THR A 187 -1.94 -36.97 -13.99
N SER A 188 -2.29 -35.76 -14.41
CA SER A 188 -3.18 -35.51 -15.55
C SER A 188 -2.48 -35.62 -16.92
N GLY A 189 -1.14 -35.70 -16.95
CA GLY A 189 -0.34 -35.60 -18.17
C GLY A 189 -0.22 -34.18 -18.74
N MET A 190 -0.72 -33.17 -18.03
CA MET A 190 -0.61 -31.77 -18.46
C MET A 190 0.85 -31.29 -18.43
N LEU A 191 1.63 -31.70 -17.44
CA LEU A 191 3.06 -31.37 -17.36
C LEU A 191 3.80 -31.87 -18.61
N ASP A 192 3.61 -33.15 -18.95
CA ASP A 192 4.20 -33.76 -20.15
C ASP A 192 3.73 -33.05 -21.41
N ALA A 193 2.43 -32.78 -21.52
CA ALA A 193 1.86 -32.09 -22.68
C ALA A 193 2.48 -30.69 -22.89
N LEU A 194 2.75 -29.95 -21.81
CA LEU A 194 3.41 -28.65 -21.85
C LEU A 194 4.87 -28.78 -22.29
N LEU A 195 5.62 -29.69 -21.66
CA LEU A 195 7.04 -29.93 -21.96
C LEU A 195 7.26 -30.38 -23.40
N GLU A 196 6.45 -31.33 -23.89
CA GLU A 196 6.50 -31.84 -25.28
C GLU A 196 6.29 -30.74 -26.33
N ARG A 197 5.60 -29.65 -25.98
CA ARG A 197 5.32 -28.50 -26.86
C ARG A 197 6.29 -27.34 -26.66
N GLY A 198 7.35 -27.56 -25.88
CA GLY A 198 8.42 -26.60 -25.65
C GLY A 198 8.06 -25.50 -24.64
N TYR A 199 7.02 -25.71 -23.82
CA TYR A 199 6.76 -24.81 -22.69
C TYR A 199 7.72 -25.16 -21.55
N ARG A 200 8.58 -24.21 -21.20
CA ARG A 200 9.56 -24.34 -20.12
C ARG A 200 9.08 -23.69 -18.83
N TYR A 201 8.33 -22.60 -18.91
CA TYR A 201 7.89 -21.84 -17.75
C TYR A 201 6.38 -21.89 -17.61
N ALA A 202 5.89 -21.82 -16.37
CA ALA A 202 4.48 -21.61 -16.08
C ALA A 202 4.28 -20.44 -15.11
N PHE A 203 3.35 -19.55 -15.43
CA PHE A 203 2.83 -18.53 -14.52
C PHE A 203 1.48 -19.00 -13.95
N MET A 204 1.43 -19.18 -12.63
CA MET A 204 0.31 -19.74 -11.89
C MET A 204 -0.30 -18.68 -10.97
N SER A 205 -1.62 -18.49 -11.00
CA SER A 205 -2.30 -17.54 -10.11
C SER A 205 -3.76 -17.88 -9.88
N ASN A 206 -4.34 -17.36 -8.80
CA ASN A 206 -5.77 -17.53 -8.54
C ASN A 206 -6.63 -16.85 -9.62
N ALA A 207 -7.72 -17.50 -10.05
CA ALA A 207 -8.65 -16.90 -11.01
C ALA A 207 -9.38 -15.67 -10.43
N ASP A 208 -9.44 -15.53 -9.11
CA ASP A 208 -10.05 -14.37 -8.44
C ASP A 208 -9.07 -13.22 -8.16
N ASN A 209 -7.79 -13.33 -8.57
CA ASN A 209 -6.85 -12.23 -8.62
C ASN A 209 -6.71 -11.72 -10.06
N LEU A 210 -7.36 -10.59 -10.37
CA LEU A 210 -7.38 -10.03 -11.73
C LEU A 210 -6.15 -9.17 -12.06
N GLY A 211 -5.36 -8.79 -11.04
CA GLY A 211 -4.07 -8.11 -11.22
C GLY A 211 -2.93 -9.04 -11.66
N ALA A 212 -3.15 -10.36 -11.58
CA ALA A 212 -2.17 -11.37 -11.97
C ALA A 212 -2.11 -11.54 -13.49
N VAL A 213 -1.37 -10.66 -14.15
CA VAL A 213 -1.16 -10.62 -15.61
C VAL A 213 0.27 -10.98 -16.00
N VAL A 214 0.48 -11.35 -17.27
CA VAL A 214 1.81 -11.68 -17.82
C VAL A 214 2.76 -10.50 -17.68
N GLU A 215 3.95 -10.74 -17.14
CA GLU A 215 5.03 -9.77 -17.01
C GLU A 215 6.32 -10.38 -17.60
N PRO A 216 6.75 -9.93 -18.80
CA PRO A 216 7.92 -10.48 -19.49
C PRO A 216 9.21 -10.40 -18.68
N ARG A 217 9.41 -9.34 -17.90
CA ARG A 217 10.65 -9.13 -17.13
C ARG A 217 10.87 -10.23 -16.09
N ILE A 218 9.80 -10.78 -15.51
CA ILE A 218 9.91 -11.87 -14.52
C ILE A 218 10.44 -13.14 -15.17
N VAL A 219 9.88 -13.56 -16.31
CA VAL A 219 10.34 -14.80 -16.97
C VAL A 219 11.72 -14.63 -17.60
N ALA A 220 12.07 -13.44 -18.09
CA ALA A 220 13.44 -13.12 -18.52
C ALA A 220 14.43 -13.26 -17.36
N TRP A 221 14.09 -12.68 -16.19
CA TRP A 221 14.91 -12.76 -15.00
C TRP A 221 15.08 -14.20 -14.49
N MET A 222 14.00 -15.00 -14.48
CA MET A 222 14.08 -16.42 -14.13
C MET A 222 15.00 -17.20 -15.07
N ALA A 223 14.90 -16.94 -16.37
CA ALA A 223 15.73 -17.61 -17.37
C ALA A 223 17.21 -17.24 -17.22
N ARG A 224 17.51 -15.96 -16.98
CA ARG A 224 18.88 -15.45 -16.79
C ARG A 224 19.55 -16.02 -15.52
N HIS A 225 18.79 -16.15 -14.44
CA HIS A 225 19.32 -16.56 -13.13
C HIS A 225 19.11 -18.04 -12.81
N GLY A 226 18.46 -18.80 -13.71
CA GLY A 226 18.15 -20.22 -13.50
C GLY A 226 17.24 -20.46 -12.30
N VAL A 227 16.23 -19.61 -12.10
CA VAL A 227 15.33 -19.69 -10.94
C VAL A 227 14.23 -20.73 -11.19
N PRO A 228 14.19 -21.85 -10.43
CA PRO A 228 13.23 -22.93 -10.69
C PRO A 228 11.83 -22.61 -10.17
N PHE A 229 11.73 -21.78 -9.14
CA PHE A 229 10.46 -21.34 -8.57
C PHE A 229 10.58 -19.90 -8.06
N LEU A 230 9.65 -19.04 -8.45
CA LEU A 230 9.57 -17.67 -7.98
C LEU A 230 8.17 -17.39 -7.44
N MET A 231 8.12 -16.75 -6.27
CA MET A 231 6.89 -16.24 -5.67
C MET A 231 6.88 -14.72 -5.72
N GLU A 232 5.85 -14.13 -6.33
CA GLU A 232 5.63 -12.70 -6.20
C GLU A 232 5.10 -12.39 -4.79
N VAL A 233 5.71 -11.41 -4.13
CA VAL A 233 5.31 -10.94 -2.80
C VAL A 233 4.99 -9.46 -2.83
N VAL A 234 4.04 -9.03 -2.02
CA VAL A 234 3.72 -7.61 -1.83
C VAL A 234 4.18 -7.15 -0.46
N ALA A 235 4.46 -5.86 -0.32
CA ALA A 235 4.68 -5.26 0.99
C ALA A 235 3.43 -5.43 1.87
N GLY A 236 3.65 -5.82 3.12
CA GLY A 236 2.62 -5.97 4.13
C GLY A 236 2.01 -4.64 4.54
N THR A 237 0.71 -4.67 4.83
CA THR A 237 -0.07 -3.54 5.32
C THR A 237 -0.86 -3.94 6.56
N ALA A 238 -1.42 -2.97 7.28
CA ALA A 238 -2.31 -3.25 8.42
C ALA A 238 -3.55 -4.10 8.06
N ALA A 239 -3.91 -4.18 6.77
CA ALA A 239 -5.00 -5.01 6.26
C ALA A 239 -4.61 -6.49 6.11
N ASP A 240 -3.31 -6.81 6.04
CA ASP A 240 -2.79 -8.17 5.81
C ASP A 240 -2.80 -9.02 7.08
N ARG A 241 -3.99 -9.22 7.67
CA ARG A 241 -4.18 -9.97 8.92
C ARG A 241 -4.44 -11.47 8.72
N LYS A 242 -4.66 -11.89 7.47
CA LYS A 242 -4.91 -13.28 7.06
C LYS A 242 -4.20 -13.57 5.74
N GLY A 243 -3.73 -14.81 5.56
CA GLY A 243 -3.00 -15.25 4.37
C GLY A 243 -1.69 -15.91 4.78
N GLY A 244 -0.62 -15.65 4.05
CA GLY A 244 0.71 -16.11 4.43
C GLY A 244 1.81 -15.10 4.15
N HIS A 245 2.77 -14.99 5.07
CA HIS A 245 3.98 -14.18 4.91
C HIS A 245 5.21 -15.06 4.74
N ILE A 246 6.28 -14.45 4.25
CA ILE A 246 7.55 -15.13 3.99
C ILE A 246 8.50 -14.92 5.15
N ALA A 247 9.19 -15.99 5.52
CA ALA A 247 10.22 -15.99 6.54
C ALA A 247 11.40 -16.86 6.09
N TRP A 248 12.55 -16.68 6.73
CA TRP A 248 13.65 -17.62 6.72
C TRP A 248 13.46 -18.64 7.85
N ARG A 249 13.79 -19.90 7.55
CA ARG A 249 13.91 -20.99 8.51
C ARG A 249 15.09 -21.86 8.11
N ASP A 250 16.07 -22.00 8.99
CA ASP A 250 17.25 -22.86 8.77
C ASP A 250 17.92 -22.61 7.39
N GLY A 251 18.03 -21.35 6.97
CA GLY A 251 18.61 -20.95 5.69
C GLY A 251 17.74 -21.20 4.45
N CYS A 252 16.47 -21.60 4.63
CA CYS A 252 15.50 -21.77 3.56
C CYS A 252 14.35 -20.76 3.68
N LEU A 253 13.87 -20.24 2.54
CA LEU A 253 12.65 -19.45 2.52
C LEU A 253 11.45 -20.36 2.80
N VAL A 254 10.53 -19.91 3.65
CA VAL A 254 9.30 -20.64 3.97
C VAL A 254 8.09 -19.71 3.90
N LEU A 255 6.96 -20.28 3.51
CA LEU A 255 5.65 -19.64 3.63
C LEU A 255 5.04 -20.07 4.96
N ARG A 256 4.71 -19.11 5.82
CA ARG A 256 3.88 -19.36 7.01
C ARG A 256 2.48 -18.83 6.75
N GLU A 257 1.51 -19.75 6.61
CA GLU A 257 0.09 -19.41 6.58
C GLU A 257 -0.44 -19.05 7.98
N THR A 258 -1.52 -18.27 8.08
CA THR A 258 -2.17 -17.93 9.35
C THR A 258 -2.53 -19.19 10.15
N ALA A 259 -3.00 -20.25 9.48
CA ALA A 259 -3.34 -21.53 10.11
C ALA A 259 -2.14 -22.30 10.70
N GLN A 260 -0.92 -21.90 10.33
CA GLN A 260 0.33 -22.48 10.83
C GLN A 260 0.92 -21.65 11.98
N THR A 261 0.27 -20.56 12.42
CA THR A 261 0.73 -19.79 13.58
C THR A 261 0.26 -20.47 14.87
N PRO A 262 1.17 -20.76 15.84
CA PRO A 262 0.76 -21.29 17.14
C PRO A 262 -0.26 -20.37 17.85
N PRO A 263 -1.23 -20.91 18.61
CA PRO A 263 -2.21 -20.09 19.33
C PRO A 263 -1.58 -19.07 20.29
N ASP A 264 -0.50 -19.46 20.97
CA ASP A 264 0.23 -18.59 21.91
C ASP A 264 1.08 -17.50 21.20
N ASP A 265 1.15 -17.55 19.87
CA ASP A 265 1.90 -16.65 18.98
C ASP A 265 0.97 -15.91 17.99
N ALA A 266 -0.35 -15.94 18.23
CA ALA A 266 -1.35 -15.46 17.28
C ALA A 266 -1.19 -13.97 16.91
N GLY A 267 -0.67 -13.15 17.83
CA GLY A 267 -0.42 -11.72 17.60
C GLY A 267 0.73 -11.46 16.62
N SER A 268 1.70 -12.37 16.51
CA SER A 268 2.88 -12.17 15.65
C SER A 268 2.54 -12.13 14.17
N PHE A 269 1.56 -12.92 13.71
CA PHE A 269 1.19 -12.94 12.30
C PHE A 269 0.76 -11.55 11.77
N GLY A 270 0.13 -10.75 12.63
CA GLY A 270 -0.34 -9.40 12.29
C GLY A 270 0.74 -8.32 12.32
N ASP A 271 1.96 -8.64 12.76
CA ASP A 271 3.10 -7.72 12.76
C ASP A 271 3.71 -7.63 11.35
N PHE A 272 3.02 -6.90 10.46
CA PHE A 272 3.44 -6.69 9.07
C PHE A 272 4.75 -5.88 8.95
N ARG A 273 5.19 -5.20 10.02
CA ARG A 273 6.47 -4.48 10.06
C ARG A 273 7.64 -5.45 10.26
N ARG A 274 7.43 -6.51 11.04
CA ARG A 274 8.35 -7.65 11.14
C ARG A 274 8.26 -8.57 9.93
N TRP A 275 7.06 -9.02 9.58
CA TRP A 275 6.82 -9.94 8.46
C TRP A 275 6.46 -9.18 7.19
N ARG A 276 7.46 -8.52 6.58
CA ARG A 276 7.25 -7.48 5.55
C ARG A 276 6.66 -7.95 4.23
N HIS A 277 6.78 -9.23 3.89
CA HIS A 277 6.48 -9.74 2.56
C HIS A 277 5.36 -10.78 2.61
N TYR A 278 4.25 -10.49 1.93
CA TYR A 278 3.05 -11.34 1.90
C TYR A 278 2.87 -12.00 0.54
N ASN A 279 2.50 -13.28 0.57
CA ASN A 279 2.29 -14.12 -0.60
C ASN A 279 1.06 -13.63 -1.40
N THR A 280 1.27 -13.33 -2.68
CA THR A 280 0.18 -12.99 -3.61
C THR A 280 -0.53 -14.20 -4.20
N ASN A 281 0.07 -15.37 -4.06
CA ASN A 281 -0.25 -16.60 -4.78
C ASN A 281 -0.06 -16.47 -6.31
N ASN A 282 0.71 -15.47 -6.77
CA ASN A 282 1.26 -15.38 -8.13
C ASN A 282 2.62 -16.08 -8.12
N LEU A 283 2.70 -17.24 -8.75
CA LEU A 283 3.84 -18.13 -8.69
C LEU A 283 4.34 -18.44 -10.09
N TRP A 284 5.65 -18.57 -10.23
CA TRP A 284 6.30 -18.87 -11.48
C TRP A 284 7.19 -20.09 -11.32
N LEU A 285 7.22 -20.97 -12.31
CA LEU A 285 7.85 -22.27 -12.20
C LEU A 285 8.58 -22.64 -13.49
N ASP A 286 9.80 -23.18 -13.36
CA ASP A 286 10.45 -23.94 -14.43
C ASP A 286 9.88 -25.37 -14.42
N LEU A 287 9.17 -25.73 -15.48
CA LEU A 287 8.48 -27.01 -15.64
C LEU A 287 9.46 -28.18 -15.77
N VAL A 288 10.67 -27.94 -16.30
CA VAL A 288 11.71 -28.98 -16.37
C VAL A 288 12.20 -29.30 -14.96
N ALA A 289 12.51 -28.26 -14.18
CA ALA A 289 12.93 -28.43 -12.79
C ALA A 289 11.84 -29.11 -11.93
N LEU A 290 10.57 -28.80 -12.19
CA LEU A 290 9.46 -29.51 -11.54
C LEU A 290 9.44 -31.00 -11.93
N SER A 291 9.57 -31.32 -13.22
CA SER A 291 9.55 -32.72 -13.70
C SER A 291 10.65 -33.54 -13.05
N GLU A 292 11.89 -33.04 -13.09
CA GLU A 292 13.05 -33.70 -12.49
C GLU A 292 12.86 -33.92 -10.98
N LEU A 293 12.33 -32.92 -10.27
CA LEU A 293 12.08 -33.02 -8.82
C LEU A 293 10.96 -34.01 -8.47
N LEU A 294 9.91 -34.07 -9.29
CA LEU A 294 8.84 -35.05 -9.11
C LEU A 294 9.34 -36.47 -9.41
N GLU A 295 10.16 -36.66 -10.44
CA GLU A 295 10.81 -37.94 -10.74
C GLU A 295 11.71 -38.40 -9.59
N GLU A 296 12.54 -37.51 -9.04
CA GLU A 296 13.40 -37.81 -7.87
C GLU A 296 12.58 -38.22 -6.63
N ARG A 297 11.36 -37.69 -6.49
CA ARG A 297 10.51 -37.87 -5.30
C ARG A 297 9.30 -38.77 -5.54
N ASP A 298 9.38 -39.69 -6.51
CA ASP A 298 8.32 -40.66 -6.83
C ASP A 298 6.93 -40.01 -7.02
N GLY A 299 6.90 -38.84 -7.64
CA GLY A 299 5.68 -38.08 -7.96
C GLY A 299 5.11 -37.25 -6.79
N VAL A 300 5.82 -37.11 -5.66
CA VAL A 300 5.31 -36.39 -4.49
C VAL A 300 6.23 -35.27 -4.02
N LEU A 301 5.80 -34.02 -4.26
CA LEU A 301 6.66 -32.85 -4.04
C LEU A 301 7.20 -32.69 -2.61
N GLY A 302 6.40 -32.91 -1.55
CA GLY A 302 6.88 -32.71 -0.17
C GLY A 302 6.19 -31.64 0.67
N LEU A 303 5.08 -31.07 0.20
CA LEU A 303 4.44 -29.93 0.86
C LEU A 303 3.99 -30.21 2.32
N PRO A 304 4.07 -29.21 3.21
CA PRO A 304 3.66 -29.31 4.61
C PRO A 304 2.14 -29.42 4.76
N LEU A 305 1.71 -30.21 5.75
CA LEU A 305 0.30 -30.40 6.11
C LEU A 305 -0.34 -29.13 6.66
N ILE A 306 -1.53 -28.81 6.15
CA ILE A 306 -2.53 -27.94 6.78
C ILE A 306 -3.73 -28.82 7.15
N ALA A 307 -4.06 -28.90 8.44
CA ALA A 307 -5.16 -29.74 8.93
C ALA A 307 -6.38 -28.90 9.30
N ASN A 308 -7.43 -28.95 8.48
CA ASN A 308 -8.65 -28.17 8.68
C ASN A 308 -9.75 -28.99 9.35
N ARG A 309 -10.28 -28.52 10.49
CA ARG A 309 -11.45 -29.10 11.15
C ARG A 309 -12.73 -28.48 10.60
N LYS A 310 -13.65 -29.33 10.12
CA LYS A 310 -14.96 -28.93 9.56
C LYS A 310 -16.03 -29.93 10.00
N THR A 311 -17.25 -29.76 9.52
CA THR A 311 -18.30 -30.78 9.52
C THR A 311 -18.39 -31.44 8.15
N VAL A 312 -18.91 -32.67 8.07
CA VAL A 312 -19.04 -33.38 6.79
C VAL A 312 -19.95 -32.64 5.81
N ASP A 313 -21.06 -32.09 6.31
CA ASP A 313 -21.94 -31.19 5.59
C ASP A 313 -21.72 -29.75 6.09
N PRO A 314 -21.14 -28.85 5.27
CA PRO A 314 -20.90 -27.46 5.65
C PRO A 314 -22.17 -26.65 5.93
N THR A 315 -23.33 -27.13 5.50
CA THR A 315 -24.63 -26.48 5.71
C THR A 315 -25.35 -26.98 6.97
N ASP A 316 -24.85 -28.05 7.59
CA ASP A 316 -25.40 -28.64 8.81
C ASP A 316 -24.31 -28.72 9.90
N ALA A 317 -24.38 -27.79 10.85
CA ALA A 317 -23.47 -27.72 11.99
C ALA A 317 -23.59 -28.93 12.94
N GLY A 318 -24.69 -29.70 12.87
CA GLY A 318 -24.88 -30.93 13.64
C GLY A 318 -24.29 -32.17 12.96
N SER A 319 -23.83 -32.06 11.72
CA SER A 319 -23.26 -33.18 10.98
C SER A 319 -21.87 -33.58 11.54
N PRO A 320 -21.46 -34.85 11.37
CA PRO A 320 -20.21 -35.36 11.94
C PRO A 320 -18.99 -34.46 11.71
N ALA A 321 -18.21 -34.23 12.78
CA ALA A 321 -16.95 -33.50 12.70
C ALA A 321 -15.90 -34.30 11.92
N VAL A 322 -15.20 -33.61 11.03
CA VAL A 322 -14.20 -34.16 10.13
C VAL A 322 -12.93 -33.32 10.07
N VAL A 323 -11.84 -33.93 9.63
CA VAL A 323 -10.57 -33.31 9.29
C VAL A 323 -10.34 -33.44 7.79
N GLN A 324 -9.91 -32.35 7.16
CA GLN A 324 -9.48 -32.28 5.76
C GLN A 324 -7.98 -32.00 5.74
N LEU A 325 -7.23 -32.73 4.90
CA LEU A 325 -5.80 -32.54 4.74
C LEU A 325 -5.61 -31.63 3.52
N GLU A 326 -4.99 -30.49 3.74
CA GLU A 326 -4.75 -29.52 2.67
C GLU A 326 -3.26 -29.20 2.60
N THR A 327 -2.84 -28.72 1.44
CA THR A 327 -1.51 -28.13 1.24
C THR A 327 -1.66 -26.80 0.51
N ALA A 328 -0.72 -25.88 0.75
CA ALA A 328 -0.66 -24.60 0.07
C ALA A 328 0.36 -24.65 -1.07
N MET A 329 -0.02 -24.18 -2.26
CA MET A 329 0.89 -24.17 -3.43
C MET A 329 2.13 -23.30 -3.21
N GLY A 330 1.99 -22.17 -2.52
CA GLY A 330 3.13 -21.31 -2.17
C GLY A 330 4.12 -21.97 -1.20
N ALA A 331 3.71 -23.02 -0.47
CA ALA A 331 4.63 -23.75 0.41
C ALA A 331 5.74 -24.49 -0.37
N ALA A 332 5.62 -24.61 -1.69
CA ALA A 332 6.71 -25.06 -2.56
C ALA A 332 7.97 -24.20 -2.44
N LEU A 333 7.84 -22.94 -1.99
CA LEU A 333 8.95 -22.04 -1.70
C LEU A 333 10.00 -22.69 -0.77
N GLY A 334 9.56 -23.44 0.24
CA GLY A 334 10.46 -24.14 1.18
C GLY A 334 10.82 -25.56 0.78
N VAL A 335 10.39 -26.01 -0.40
CA VAL A 335 10.52 -27.41 -0.85
C VAL A 335 11.31 -27.55 -2.13
N ILE A 336 11.25 -26.55 -3.02
CA ILE A 336 12.00 -26.49 -4.28
C ILE A 336 13.34 -25.81 -4.03
N PRO A 337 14.48 -26.52 -4.17
CA PRO A 337 15.80 -25.93 -4.01
C PRO A 337 16.03 -24.78 -4.99
N GLY A 338 16.63 -23.69 -4.53
CA GLY A 338 16.90 -22.51 -5.37
C GLY A 338 15.71 -21.59 -5.60
N ALA A 339 14.56 -21.84 -4.95
CA ALA A 339 13.42 -20.94 -5.00
C ALA A 339 13.78 -19.50 -4.56
N ARG A 340 13.04 -18.52 -5.10
CA ARG A 340 13.22 -17.09 -4.86
C ARG A 340 11.89 -16.39 -4.63
N VAL A 341 11.95 -15.20 -4.05
CA VAL A 341 10.85 -14.25 -3.95
C VAL A 341 11.18 -13.00 -4.76
N LEU A 342 10.16 -12.33 -5.28
CA LEU A 342 10.27 -11.05 -5.98
C LEU A 342 9.20 -10.10 -5.46
N ALA A 343 9.60 -8.92 -4.99
CA ALA A 343 8.69 -7.89 -4.56
C ALA A 343 7.99 -7.29 -5.79
N VAL A 344 6.67 -7.20 -5.74
CA VAL A 344 5.84 -6.67 -6.83
C VAL A 344 4.94 -5.55 -6.32
N PRO A 345 4.54 -4.62 -7.20
CA PRO A 345 3.62 -3.56 -6.82
C PRO A 345 2.25 -4.17 -6.53
N ARG A 346 1.53 -3.58 -5.56
CA ARG A 346 0.25 -4.09 -5.05
C ARG A 346 -0.80 -4.29 -6.16
N ARG A 347 -0.71 -3.56 -7.28
CA ARG A 347 -1.56 -3.75 -8.47
C ARG A 347 -1.54 -5.16 -9.06
N ARG A 348 -0.52 -5.97 -8.78
CA ARG A 348 -0.47 -7.40 -9.19
C ARG A 348 -1.25 -8.32 -8.24
N PHE A 349 -1.76 -7.79 -7.13
CA PHE A 349 -2.49 -8.52 -6.10
C PHE A 349 -3.83 -7.83 -5.79
N VAL A 350 -4.80 -8.10 -6.65
CA VAL A 350 -6.18 -7.60 -6.55
C VAL A 350 -7.15 -8.78 -6.39
N PRO A 351 -7.13 -9.48 -5.24
CA PRO A 351 -8.02 -10.60 -4.99
C PRO A 351 -9.42 -10.12 -4.62
N VAL A 352 -10.45 -10.84 -5.09
CA VAL A 352 -11.84 -10.62 -4.63
C VAL A 352 -12.28 -11.84 -3.85
N LYS A 353 -12.35 -11.79 -2.52
CA LYS A 353 -12.73 -12.91 -1.63
C LYS A 353 -14.14 -12.77 -1.06
N THR A 354 -14.57 -11.55 -0.76
CA THR A 354 -15.91 -11.21 -0.24
C THR A 354 -16.64 -10.21 -1.14
N THR A 355 -17.86 -9.82 -0.74
CA THR A 355 -18.62 -8.76 -1.40
C THR A 355 -18.05 -7.37 -1.14
N ASP A 356 -17.31 -7.18 -0.05
CA ASP A 356 -16.54 -5.96 0.25
C ASP A 356 -15.50 -5.71 -0.86
N ASP A 357 -14.67 -6.72 -1.15
CA ASP A 357 -13.68 -6.66 -2.24
C ASP A 357 -14.36 -6.45 -3.61
N LEU A 358 -15.51 -7.12 -3.81
CA LEU A 358 -16.27 -7.00 -5.05
C LEU A 358 -16.82 -5.60 -5.25
N LEU A 359 -17.22 -4.89 -4.18
CA LEU A 359 -17.69 -3.51 -4.27
C LEU A 359 -16.57 -2.60 -4.77
N VAL A 360 -15.37 -2.73 -4.20
CA VAL A 360 -14.18 -1.98 -4.63
C VAL A 360 -13.88 -2.27 -6.10
N VAL A 361 -13.78 -3.55 -6.48
CA VAL A 361 -13.47 -3.95 -7.84
C VAL A 361 -14.57 -3.58 -8.84
N ARG A 362 -15.84 -3.42 -8.43
CA ARG A 362 -16.95 -2.94 -9.29
C ARG A 362 -17.03 -1.42 -9.39
N SER A 363 -16.50 -0.68 -8.42
CA SER A 363 -16.51 0.79 -8.38
C SER A 363 -15.46 1.41 -9.30
N ASP A 364 -15.43 2.73 -9.43
CA ASP A 364 -14.37 3.47 -10.11
C ASP A 364 -13.05 3.59 -9.30
N ALA A 365 -12.93 2.94 -8.14
CA ALA A 365 -11.64 2.77 -7.45
C ALA A 365 -10.68 1.82 -8.20
N CYS A 366 -11.20 1.07 -9.17
CA CYS A 366 -10.40 0.35 -10.16
C CYS A 366 -10.90 0.75 -11.55
N GLU A 367 -10.00 0.79 -12.52
CA GLU A 367 -10.32 0.91 -13.94
C GLU A 367 -10.14 -0.45 -14.60
N LEU A 368 -11.13 -0.91 -15.35
CA LEU A 368 -10.96 -2.06 -16.25
C LEU A 368 -10.77 -1.52 -17.67
N HIS A 369 -9.54 -1.57 -18.17
CA HIS A 369 -9.24 -1.05 -19.50
C HIS A 369 -9.98 -1.86 -20.58
N PRO A 370 -10.74 -1.22 -21.48
CA PRO A 370 -11.60 -1.93 -22.42
C PRO A 370 -10.83 -2.73 -23.47
N GLU A 371 -9.61 -2.30 -23.82
CA GLU A 371 -8.80 -2.90 -24.89
C GLU A 371 -8.12 -4.21 -24.49
N ASP A 372 -7.63 -4.31 -23.24
CA ASP A 372 -6.84 -5.45 -22.78
C ASP A 372 -7.40 -6.12 -21.51
N ALA A 373 -8.51 -5.61 -20.98
CA ALA A 373 -9.11 -6.05 -19.72
C ALA A 373 -8.11 -6.08 -18.56
N ARG A 374 -7.06 -5.24 -18.59
CA ARG A 374 -6.21 -4.99 -17.43
C ARG A 374 -7.04 -4.25 -16.39
N LEU A 375 -7.11 -4.82 -15.20
CA LEU A 375 -7.69 -4.15 -14.04
C LEU A 375 -6.58 -3.34 -13.38
N GLU A 376 -6.66 -2.02 -13.50
CA GLU A 376 -5.74 -1.09 -12.88
C GLU A 376 -6.38 -0.54 -11.60
N PRO A 377 -5.88 -0.83 -10.40
CA PRO A 377 -6.34 -0.15 -9.21
C PRO A 377 -5.93 1.33 -9.24
N GLY A 378 -6.80 2.21 -8.74
CA GLY A 378 -6.41 3.59 -8.49
C GLY A 378 -5.31 3.70 -7.44
N ARG A 379 -4.74 4.90 -7.27
CA ARG A 379 -3.69 5.14 -6.25
C ARG A 379 -4.13 4.81 -4.83
N ARG A 380 -5.42 4.95 -4.54
CA ARG A 380 -6.02 4.59 -3.25
C ARG A 380 -6.83 3.30 -3.37
N TRP A 381 -6.68 2.44 -2.37
CA TRP A 381 -7.48 1.23 -2.21
C TRP A 381 -8.45 1.44 -1.02
N PRO A 382 -9.74 1.74 -1.25
CA PRO A 382 -10.67 2.05 -0.17
C PRO A 382 -10.87 0.86 0.76
N LEU A 383 -10.90 1.10 2.07
CA LEU A 383 -11.30 0.10 3.04
C LEU A 383 -12.83 -0.01 3.05
N VAL A 384 -13.38 -1.11 2.57
CA VAL A 384 -14.82 -1.37 2.60
C VAL A 384 -15.11 -2.42 3.67
N ALA A 385 -16.09 -2.14 4.52
CA ALA A 385 -16.61 -3.07 5.51
C ALA A 385 -18.15 -3.09 5.44
N LEU A 386 -18.71 -4.19 4.92
CA LEU A 386 -20.15 -4.36 4.76
C LEU A 386 -20.71 -5.29 5.83
N ASP A 387 -21.87 -4.94 6.41
CA ASP A 387 -22.55 -5.80 7.38
C ASP A 387 -22.83 -7.20 6.81
N PRO A 388 -22.21 -8.27 7.35
CA PRO A 388 -22.38 -9.61 6.82
C PRO A 388 -23.83 -10.14 6.92
N ALA A 389 -24.67 -9.57 7.79
CA ALA A 389 -26.07 -9.95 7.90
C ALA A 389 -26.87 -9.55 6.64
N TYR A 390 -26.44 -8.52 5.92
CA TYR A 390 -27.16 -7.93 4.79
C TYR A 390 -26.42 -8.02 3.46
N PHE A 391 -25.08 -8.09 3.47
CA PHE A 391 -24.28 -8.01 2.25
C PHE A 391 -23.46 -9.26 1.94
N ARG A 392 -23.42 -10.27 2.83
CA ARG A 392 -22.56 -11.46 2.62
C ARG A 392 -22.96 -12.26 1.38
N ARG A 393 -24.25 -12.42 1.10
CA ARG A 393 -24.74 -13.19 -0.05
C ARG A 393 -24.79 -12.29 -1.28
N LEU A 394 -24.34 -12.77 -2.43
CA LEU A 394 -24.29 -11.98 -3.66
C LEU A 394 -25.67 -11.42 -4.05
N ASP A 395 -26.74 -12.22 -3.97
CA ASP A 395 -28.11 -11.76 -4.29
C ASP A 395 -28.56 -10.62 -3.37
N ASP A 396 -28.17 -10.66 -2.09
CA ASP A 396 -28.52 -9.64 -1.11
C ASP A 396 -27.70 -8.35 -1.31
N PHE A 397 -26.43 -8.50 -1.68
CA PHE A 397 -25.56 -7.41 -2.12
C PHE A 397 -26.13 -6.72 -3.37
N GLU A 398 -26.51 -7.48 -4.41
CA GLU A 398 -27.02 -6.93 -5.66
C GLU A 398 -28.35 -6.19 -5.49
N ARG A 399 -29.22 -6.65 -4.57
CA ARG A 399 -30.46 -5.94 -4.23
C ARG A 399 -30.22 -4.56 -3.61
N ARG A 400 -29.09 -4.37 -2.92
CA ARG A 400 -28.73 -3.12 -2.23
C ARG A 400 -27.92 -2.17 -3.10
N PHE A 401 -27.37 -2.67 -4.20
CA PHE A 401 -26.72 -1.90 -5.25
C PHE A 401 -27.42 -2.12 -6.61
N PRO A 402 -28.73 -1.85 -6.72
CA PRO A 402 -29.52 -2.15 -7.94
C PRO A 402 -29.03 -1.38 -9.18
N ALA A 403 -28.38 -0.23 -8.96
CA ALA A 403 -27.77 0.60 -9.99
C ALA A 403 -26.29 0.26 -10.29
N GLY A 404 -25.69 -0.67 -9.54
CA GLY A 404 -24.25 -0.90 -9.52
C GLY A 404 -23.57 -0.25 -8.31
N ALA A 405 -22.24 -0.38 -8.26
CA ALA A 405 -21.42 0.18 -7.18
C ALA A 405 -21.45 1.72 -7.20
N PRO A 406 -21.44 2.39 -6.04
CA PRO A 406 -21.21 3.83 -5.98
C PRO A 406 -19.79 4.16 -6.44
N SER A 407 -19.53 5.42 -6.76
CA SER A 407 -18.17 5.92 -6.96
C SER A 407 -17.41 5.84 -5.64
N LEU A 408 -16.28 5.14 -5.65
CA LEU A 408 -15.34 4.98 -4.54
C LEU A 408 -13.95 5.54 -4.90
N ALA A 409 -13.76 6.16 -6.07
CA ALA A 409 -12.48 6.72 -6.50
C ALA A 409 -11.86 7.73 -5.49
N ARG A 410 -12.71 8.39 -4.69
CA ARG A 410 -12.30 9.32 -3.63
C ARG A 410 -12.63 8.81 -2.22
N CYS A 411 -13.00 7.54 -2.09
CA CYS A 411 -13.30 6.91 -0.82
C CYS A 411 -11.99 6.47 -0.14
N GLU A 412 -11.85 6.77 1.14
CA GLU A 412 -10.80 6.22 2.00
C GLU A 412 -11.33 5.02 2.77
N GLY A 413 -12.55 5.15 3.31
CA GLY A 413 -13.24 4.09 4.04
C GLY A 413 -14.76 4.16 3.87
N LEU A 414 -15.39 3.00 3.70
CA LEU A 414 -16.85 2.87 3.69
C LEU A 414 -17.26 1.74 4.63
N VAL A 415 -17.90 2.09 5.74
CA VAL A 415 -18.46 1.15 6.70
C VAL A 415 -19.98 1.21 6.64
N ILE A 416 -20.62 0.07 6.41
CA ILE A 416 -22.08 -0.02 6.36
C ILE A 416 -22.55 -1.02 7.42
N ARG A 417 -23.39 -0.55 8.34
CA ARG A 417 -24.03 -1.35 9.40
C ARG A 417 -25.54 -1.39 9.15
N GLY A 418 -26.17 -2.55 9.25
CA GLY A 418 -27.61 -2.67 8.99
C GLY A 418 -28.01 -2.65 7.51
N ASP A 419 -29.31 -2.45 7.26
CA ASP A 419 -29.91 -2.55 5.93
C ASP A 419 -29.81 -1.23 5.14
N VAL A 420 -28.79 -1.08 4.30
CA VAL A 420 -28.59 0.14 3.50
C VAL A 420 -28.67 -0.18 2.00
N SER A 421 -29.38 0.64 1.23
CA SER A 421 -29.45 0.53 -0.23
C SER A 421 -28.99 1.83 -0.93
N PHE A 422 -28.50 1.71 -2.15
CA PHE A 422 -27.92 2.81 -2.94
C PHE A 422 -28.67 3.03 -4.25
N GLY A 423 -29.00 4.30 -4.51
CA GLY A 423 -29.47 4.78 -5.80
C GLY A 423 -28.36 4.85 -6.85
N ARG A 424 -28.69 5.45 -8.00
CA ARG A 424 -27.75 5.70 -9.10
C ARG A 424 -26.77 6.83 -8.76
N ASP A 425 -25.59 6.80 -9.36
CA ASP A 425 -24.64 7.92 -9.37
C ASP A 425 -24.25 8.46 -7.96
N VAL A 426 -24.30 7.60 -6.94
CA VAL A 426 -23.85 7.95 -5.58
C VAL A 426 -22.32 8.01 -5.54
N THR A 427 -21.76 9.02 -4.86
CA THR A 427 -20.32 9.19 -4.69
C THR A 427 -19.94 9.16 -3.21
N VAL A 428 -18.94 8.37 -2.85
CA VAL A 428 -18.38 8.31 -1.49
C VAL A 428 -17.03 9.02 -1.47
N VAL A 429 -16.85 9.96 -0.55
CA VAL A 429 -15.63 10.77 -0.42
C VAL A 429 -15.11 10.70 1.02
N GLY A 430 -13.81 10.40 1.19
CA GLY A 430 -13.17 10.25 2.49
C GLY A 430 -13.65 9.01 3.25
N GLU A 431 -13.71 9.11 4.57
CA GLU A 431 -14.28 8.07 5.44
C GLU A 431 -15.78 8.30 5.68
N VAL A 432 -16.60 7.31 5.34
CA VAL A 432 -18.06 7.33 5.49
C VAL A 432 -18.52 6.11 6.28
N GLU A 433 -19.32 6.35 7.31
CA GLU A 433 -20.05 5.32 8.02
C GLU A 433 -21.56 5.52 7.85
N LEU A 434 -22.28 4.44 7.55
CA LEU A 434 -23.74 4.45 7.41
C LEU A 434 -24.37 3.40 8.32
N ASP A 435 -25.44 3.78 8.99
CA ASP A 435 -26.28 2.89 9.80
C ASP A 435 -27.68 2.79 9.20
N GLY A 436 -28.11 1.56 8.94
CA GLY A 436 -29.43 1.23 8.41
C GLY A 436 -30.51 1.09 9.49
N PRO A 437 -31.80 1.07 9.10
CA PRO A 437 -32.28 1.06 7.72
C PRO A 437 -32.14 2.42 7.02
N LEU A 438 -31.56 2.45 5.82
CA LEU A 438 -31.33 3.68 5.06
C LEU A 438 -31.41 3.41 3.54
N GLU A 439 -32.08 4.30 2.81
CA GLU A 439 -32.04 4.32 1.34
C GLU A 439 -31.30 5.60 0.89
N VAL A 440 -30.16 5.44 0.24
CA VAL A 440 -29.36 6.56 -0.29
C VAL A 440 -29.90 6.94 -1.66
N ALA A 441 -30.36 8.18 -1.81
CA ALA A 441 -30.98 8.66 -3.05
C ALA A 441 -29.99 8.80 -4.22
N ASP A 442 -30.52 8.83 -5.44
CA ASP A 442 -29.74 9.06 -6.65
C ASP A 442 -28.89 10.35 -6.58
N GLY A 443 -27.65 10.31 -7.06
CA GLY A 443 -26.74 11.46 -7.14
C GLY A 443 -26.19 11.93 -5.78
N THR A 444 -26.48 11.22 -4.69
CA THR A 444 -26.01 11.61 -3.35
C THR A 444 -24.48 11.59 -3.28
N ILE A 445 -23.89 12.65 -2.72
CA ILE A 445 -22.47 12.66 -2.34
C ILE A 445 -22.41 12.44 -0.83
N LEU A 446 -21.75 11.36 -0.41
CA LEU A 446 -21.53 11.01 0.98
C LEU A 446 -20.14 11.48 1.41
N HIS A 447 -20.10 12.29 2.46
CA HIS A 447 -18.89 12.75 3.17
C HIS A 447 -19.06 12.49 4.68
N ARG A 448 -18.01 12.70 5.48
CA ARG A 448 -18.08 12.56 6.95
C ARG A 448 -19.21 13.45 7.49
N SER A 449 -20.18 12.80 8.14
CA SER A 449 -21.46 13.34 8.66
C SER A 449 -22.49 13.79 7.61
N ILE A 450 -23.69 13.21 7.71
CA ILE A 450 -24.88 13.53 6.90
C ILE A 450 -25.37 14.94 7.23
N GLU A 451 -25.29 15.86 6.27
CA GLU A 451 -26.29 16.90 5.98
C GLU A 451 -26.17 17.30 4.48
N LEU A 452 -27.29 17.29 3.76
CA LEU A 452 -27.43 17.53 2.30
C LEU A 452 -27.93 18.98 2.02
N PRO A 453 -27.73 19.57 0.81
CA PRO A 453 -26.73 20.60 0.48
C PRO A 453 -27.35 22.03 0.23
N PRO A 454 -26.60 23.08 -0.23
CA PRO A 454 -26.18 23.20 -1.65
C PRO A 454 -24.74 23.69 -1.93
N SER A 455 -24.17 23.19 -3.04
CA SER A 455 -23.15 23.71 -3.99
C SER A 455 -22.07 24.70 -3.50
N THR A 456 -20.77 24.50 -3.77
CA THR A 456 -20.09 24.60 -5.10
C THR A 456 -18.65 24.08 -4.95
N GLU A 457 -18.08 23.59 -6.07
CA GLU A 457 -16.74 23.01 -6.33
C GLU A 457 -15.56 23.59 -5.51
N GLU A 458 -14.55 22.81 -5.12
CA GLU A 458 -13.39 22.44 -5.96
C GLU A 458 -12.79 21.05 -5.61
N ARG A 459 -12.29 20.35 -6.64
CA ARG A 459 -11.68 19.01 -6.57
C ARG A 459 -10.16 19.17 -6.47
N LEU A 460 -9.51 18.58 -5.46
CA LEU A 460 -8.06 18.36 -5.47
C LEU A 460 -7.76 17.03 -6.17
N ASP A 461 -7.05 17.12 -7.30
CA ASP A 461 -6.59 16.01 -8.14
C ASP A 461 -5.26 15.47 -7.60
N MET A 462 -5.20 14.20 -7.19
CA MET A 462 -3.95 13.62 -6.65
C MET A 462 -2.88 13.33 -7.71
N SER A 463 -3.24 13.25 -8.99
CA SER A 463 -2.23 13.24 -10.05
C SER A 463 -1.53 14.59 -10.12
N ALA A 464 -2.29 15.68 -9.95
CA ALA A 464 -1.74 17.02 -9.79
C ALA A 464 -0.89 17.15 -8.51
N VAL A 465 -1.24 16.53 -7.38
CA VAL A 465 -0.39 16.60 -6.16
C VAL A 465 0.98 15.95 -6.36
N GLU A 466 1.08 14.80 -7.04
CA GLU A 466 2.40 14.19 -7.32
C GLU A 466 3.20 15.01 -8.35
N ASP A 467 2.53 15.53 -9.39
CA ASP A 467 3.16 16.44 -10.35
C ASP A 467 3.61 17.75 -9.67
N ASP A 468 2.82 18.27 -8.73
CA ASP A 468 3.10 19.47 -7.93
C ASP A 468 4.25 19.23 -6.94
N VAL A 469 4.35 18.04 -6.34
CA VAL A 469 5.47 17.67 -5.46
C VAL A 469 6.77 17.51 -6.25
N GLN A 470 6.72 16.89 -7.42
CA GLN A 470 7.91 16.77 -8.27
C GLN A 470 8.33 18.14 -8.84
N ALA A 471 7.38 18.98 -9.26
CA ALA A 471 7.65 20.36 -9.65
C ALA A 471 8.21 21.19 -8.48
N ALA A 472 7.71 20.98 -7.26
CA ALA A 472 8.21 21.61 -6.06
C ALA A 472 9.65 21.21 -5.74
N ARG A 473 9.98 19.92 -5.85
CA ARG A 473 11.35 19.42 -5.72
C ARG A 473 12.28 20.05 -6.77
N GLU A 474 11.85 20.11 -8.03
CA GLU A 474 12.64 20.74 -9.11
C GLU A 474 12.86 22.24 -8.86
N ALA A 475 11.83 22.96 -8.41
CA ALA A 475 11.91 24.36 -8.04
C ALA A 475 12.85 24.59 -6.85
N LEU A 476 12.84 23.71 -5.84
CA LEU A 476 13.76 23.77 -4.69
C LEU A 476 15.21 23.50 -5.11
N TYR A 477 15.46 22.56 -6.02
CA TYR A 477 16.82 22.27 -6.49
C TYR A 477 17.35 23.32 -7.50
N SER A 478 16.47 24.06 -8.16
CA SER A 478 16.83 25.14 -9.08
C SER A 478 16.79 26.51 -8.40
N ALA A 479 15.60 27.06 -8.17
CA ALA A 479 15.38 28.37 -7.59
C ALA A 479 15.56 28.43 -6.07
N GLY A 480 15.50 27.30 -5.36
CA GLY A 480 15.64 27.27 -3.90
C GLY A 480 14.38 27.65 -3.12
N ILE A 481 13.25 27.83 -3.81
CA ILE A 481 11.93 28.14 -3.23
C ILE A 481 10.79 27.74 -4.15
N VAL A 482 9.65 27.38 -3.56
CA VAL A 482 8.39 27.10 -4.23
C VAL A 482 7.21 27.50 -3.33
N GLY A 483 6.07 27.85 -3.91
CA GLY A 483 4.84 28.15 -3.18
C GLY A 483 3.68 27.28 -3.65
N CYS A 484 2.89 26.77 -2.70
CA CYS A 484 1.59 26.16 -2.93
C CYS A 484 0.49 27.17 -2.56
N LYS A 485 -0.23 27.64 -3.57
CA LYS A 485 -1.24 28.70 -3.42
C LYS A 485 -2.53 28.13 -2.89
N GLY A 486 -3.14 28.79 -1.92
CA GLY A 486 -4.41 28.37 -1.33
C GLY A 486 -4.35 26.97 -0.70
N ALA A 487 -3.18 26.56 -0.22
CA ALA A 487 -3.01 25.26 0.42
C ALA A 487 -3.93 25.09 1.63
N TYR A 488 -4.15 26.18 2.37
CA TYR A 488 -5.09 26.23 3.47
C TYR A 488 -6.22 27.21 3.15
N SER A 489 -7.42 26.90 3.65
CA SER A 489 -8.54 27.82 3.55
C SER A 489 -8.24 29.14 4.27
N ARG A 490 -8.86 30.24 3.81
CA ARG A 490 -8.70 31.54 4.47
C ARG A 490 -9.21 31.52 5.92
N ASP A 491 -10.17 30.65 6.22
CA ASP A 491 -10.73 30.48 7.56
C ASP A 491 -9.71 29.83 8.49
N TRP A 492 -9.09 28.73 8.03
CA TRP A 492 -7.97 28.09 8.72
C TRP A 492 -6.81 29.07 8.94
N ALA A 493 -6.42 29.81 7.91
CA ALA A 493 -5.30 30.77 8.00
C ALA A 493 -5.61 31.95 8.93
N ARG A 494 -6.89 32.32 9.07
CA ARG A 494 -7.35 33.33 10.04
C ARG A 494 -7.21 32.82 11.46
N GLU A 495 -7.63 31.59 11.73
CA GLU A 495 -7.48 30.95 13.04
C GLU A 495 -6.01 30.82 13.44
N LEU A 496 -5.14 30.42 12.50
CA LEU A 496 -3.69 30.43 12.72
C LEU A 496 -3.18 31.85 13.05
N GLY A 497 -3.67 32.87 12.35
CA GLY A 497 -3.31 34.27 12.62
C GLY A 497 -3.76 34.76 14.00
N GLU A 498 -4.93 34.31 14.48
CA GLU A 498 -5.41 34.57 15.84
C GLU A 498 -4.52 33.90 16.89
N ASP A 499 -4.15 32.64 16.66
CA ASP A 499 -3.25 31.89 17.56
C ASP A 499 -1.88 32.58 17.66
N ILE A 500 -1.30 32.97 16.51
CA ILE A 500 -0.04 33.74 16.45
C ILE A 500 -0.16 35.06 17.22
N ALA A 501 -1.27 35.79 17.07
CA ALA A 501 -1.45 37.07 17.77
C ALA A 501 -1.43 36.89 19.30
N VAL A 502 -2.14 35.89 19.81
CA VAL A 502 -2.15 35.55 21.24
C VAL A 502 -0.75 35.16 21.72
N LEU A 503 -0.09 34.25 21.00
CA LEU A 503 1.25 33.78 21.33
C LEU A 503 2.29 34.90 21.30
N PHE A 504 2.15 35.84 20.37
CA PHE A 504 3.07 36.98 20.24
C PHE A 504 2.91 37.98 21.40
N GLU A 505 1.68 38.29 21.81
CA GLU A 505 1.44 39.14 22.98
C GLU A 505 2.01 38.53 24.26
N GLU A 506 1.85 37.22 24.45
CA GLU A 506 2.45 36.49 25.57
C GLU A 506 3.98 36.52 25.53
N ALA A 507 4.57 36.28 24.35
CA ALA A 507 6.02 36.29 24.15
C ALA A 507 6.63 37.67 24.44
N LEU A 508 5.97 38.77 24.06
CA LEU A 508 6.41 40.14 24.37
C LEU A 508 6.34 40.46 25.87
N ALA A 509 5.45 39.80 26.62
CA ALA A 509 5.33 39.99 28.06
C ALA A 509 6.39 39.21 28.86
N GLN A 510 7.05 38.23 28.24
CA GLN A 510 8.08 37.41 28.86
C GLN A 510 9.50 37.91 28.55
N PRO A 511 10.41 37.95 29.54
CA PRO A 511 11.82 38.19 29.27
C PRO A 511 12.37 37.14 28.28
N ASN A 512 13.01 37.59 27.20
CA ASN A 512 13.54 36.74 26.13
C ASN A 512 12.50 35.88 25.37
N GLY A 513 11.20 36.14 25.52
CA GLY A 513 10.15 35.38 24.82
C GLY A 513 10.04 35.72 23.33
N ALA A 514 10.41 36.93 22.93
CA ALA A 514 10.44 37.36 21.53
C ALA A 514 11.84 37.89 21.15
N LEU A 515 12.51 37.20 20.22
CA LEU A 515 13.82 37.61 19.72
C LEU A 515 13.69 38.75 18.71
N GLY A 516 14.41 39.84 18.96
CA GLY A 516 14.52 40.95 18.00
C GLY A 516 15.35 40.54 16.78
N ARG A 517 14.79 40.71 15.58
CA ARG A 517 15.45 40.43 14.28
C ARG A 517 15.71 41.71 13.46
N GLY A 518 15.83 42.84 14.17
CA GLY A 518 15.94 44.19 13.62
C GLY A 518 14.84 45.12 14.15
N PRO A 519 14.84 46.40 13.74
CA PRO A 519 13.81 47.36 14.17
C PRO A 519 12.41 46.84 13.85
N ASN A 520 11.50 46.85 14.85
CA ASN A 520 10.11 46.43 14.72
C ASN A 520 9.91 45.04 14.06
N ARG A 521 10.86 44.12 14.23
CA ARG A 521 10.78 42.75 13.70
C ARG A 521 11.14 41.75 14.78
N TYR A 522 10.29 40.73 14.93
CA TYR A 522 10.44 39.72 15.98
C TYR A 522 10.33 38.32 15.40
N TYR A 523 11.05 37.39 16.02
CA TYR A 523 10.87 35.96 15.85
C TYR A 523 10.43 35.35 17.18
N VAL A 524 9.51 34.39 17.13
CA VAL A 524 9.06 33.63 18.30
C VAL A 524 8.98 32.16 17.95
N GLU A 525 9.75 31.33 18.66
CA GLU A 525 9.60 29.88 18.67
C GLU A 525 8.52 29.46 19.68
N ILE A 526 7.71 28.46 19.34
CA ILE A 526 6.53 28.07 20.11
C ILE A 526 6.39 26.56 20.24
N THR A 527 5.61 26.14 21.23
CA THR A 527 5.17 24.75 21.35
C THR A 527 4.02 24.47 20.37
N PRO A 528 4.14 23.49 19.46
CA PRO A 528 3.21 23.38 18.33
C PRO A 528 1.77 23.00 18.72
N GLU A 529 1.59 22.31 19.85
CA GLU A 529 0.29 21.97 20.42
C GLU A 529 -0.62 23.20 20.66
N ARG A 530 -0.03 24.40 20.78
CA ARG A 530 -0.77 25.64 20.97
C ARG A 530 -1.41 26.20 19.70
N LEU A 531 -1.14 25.59 18.54
CA LEU A 531 -1.77 25.97 17.28
C LEU A 531 -2.93 25.00 16.97
N ARG A 532 -4.14 25.54 16.78
CA ARG A 532 -5.33 24.73 16.46
C ARG A 532 -5.15 23.88 15.20
N GLY A 533 -4.44 24.42 14.21
CA GLY A 533 -4.20 23.78 12.91
C GLY A 533 -2.93 22.94 12.82
N PHE A 534 -2.20 22.67 13.91
CA PHE A 534 -0.88 22.03 13.80
C PHE A 534 -0.93 20.64 13.15
N GLU A 535 -1.89 19.79 13.52
CA GLU A 535 -2.04 18.46 12.91
C GLU A 535 -2.28 18.57 11.40
N GLU A 536 -3.21 19.43 10.97
CA GLU A 536 -3.52 19.66 9.55
C GLU A 536 -2.31 20.22 8.79
N LEU A 537 -1.49 21.06 9.44
CA LEU A 537 -0.26 21.61 8.86
C LEU A 537 0.74 20.51 8.53
N VAL A 538 1.10 19.67 9.50
CA VAL A 538 2.16 18.65 9.34
C VAL A 538 1.70 17.39 8.61
N THR A 539 0.39 17.19 8.45
CA THR A 539 -0.19 16.09 7.67
C THR A 539 -0.62 16.52 6.26
N HIS A 540 -0.50 17.80 5.91
CA HIS A 540 -0.92 18.30 4.61
C HIS A 540 -0.16 17.58 3.46
N PRO A 541 -0.84 17.01 2.44
CA PRO A 541 -0.19 16.17 1.43
C PRO A 541 0.95 16.85 0.66
N TRP A 542 0.84 18.14 0.40
CA TRP A 542 1.92 18.89 -0.24
C TRP A 542 3.12 19.10 0.70
N PHE A 543 2.88 19.29 2.00
CA PHE A 543 3.94 19.45 2.99
C PHE A 543 4.73 18.13 3.13
N THR A 544 4.02 17.04 3.42
CA THR A 544 4.63 15.71 3.59
C THR A 544 5.32 15.25 2.31
N GLY A 545 4.68 15.41 1.14
CA GLY A 545 5.26 15.04 -0.15
C GLY A 545 6.53 15.80 -0.49
N VAL A 546 6.58 17.12 -0.23
CA VAL A 546 7.80 17.92 -0.44
C VAL A 546 8.91 17.50 0.51
N CYS A 547 8.59 17.26 1.80
CA CYS A 547 9.56 16.77 2.78
C CYS A 547 10.16 15.43 2.36
N GLU A 548 9.33 14.44 2.03
CA GLU A 548 9.80 13.11 1.60
C GLU A 548 10.64 13.17 0.32
N ALA A 549 10.21 13.97 -0.67
CA ALA A 549 10.89 14.08 -1.96
C ALA A 549 12.25 14.76 -1.87
N VAL A 550 12.46 15.67 -0.90
CA VAL A 550 13.68 16.47 -0.78
C VAL A 550 14.60 15.96 0.33
N LEU A 551 14.06 15.65 1.50
CA LEU A 551 14.79 15.30 2.72
C LEU A 551 14.82 13.80 3.00
N GLY A 552 13.92 13.04 2.35
CA GLY A 552 13.78 11.60 2.50
C GLY A 552 12.64 11.20 3.47
N PRO A 553 12.29 9.89 3.53
CA PRO A 553 11.13 9.38 4.26
C PRO A 553 11.26 9.40 5.79
N ASP A 554 12.40 9.84 6.31
CA ASP A 554 12.72 9.93 7.73
C ASP A 554 12.97 11.39 8.16
N TYR A 555 12.45 12.37 7.41
CA TYR A 555 12.60 13.78 7.76
C TYR A 555 12.08 14.09 9.18
N GLU A 556 12.56 15.18 9.76
CA GLU A 556 12.21 15.59 11.13
C GLU A 556 11.75 17.05 11.12
N VAL A 557 10.56 17.32 11.63
CA VAL A 557 10.10 18.67 11.95
C VAL A 557 10.78 19.08 13.25
N ILE A 558 11.71 20.03 13.15
CA ILE A 558 12.61 20.39 14.26
C ILE A 558 12.21 21.68 14.95
N GLU A 559 11.47 22.55 14.28
CA GLU A 559 11.14 23.89 14.77
C GLU A 559 9.75 24.30 14.31
N VAL A 560 9.01 24.96 15.21
CA VAL A 560 7.80 25.72 14.85
C VAL A 560 7.88 27.08 15.52
N GLY A 561 7.77 28.13 14.71
CA GLY A 561 7.84 29.51 15.18
C GLY A 561 7.10 30.44 14.24
N PHE A 562 7.22 31.75 14.45
CA PHE A 562 6.68 32.75 13.55
C PHE A 562 7.51 34.03 13.53
N ASP A 563 7.54 34.67 12.35
CA ASP A 563 8.10 36.00 12.18
C ASP A 563 7.00 37.05 12.18
N VAL A 564 7.23 38.17 12.88
CA VAL A 564 6.32 39.32 12.92
C VAL A 564 7.06 40.61 12.53
N PRO A 565 7.12 40.95 11.23
CA PRO A 565 7.51 42.26 10.76
C PRO A 565 6.37 43.26 11.03
N GLY A 566 6.58 44.18 11.96
CA GLY A 566 5.66 45.26 12.29
C GLY A 566 5.83 46.50 11.41
N PRO A 567 4.96 47.51 11.58
CA PRO A 567 5.11 48.81 10.94
C PRO A 567 6.50 49.42 11.22
N GLY A 568 7.17 49.90 10.17
CA GLY A 568 8.51 50.47 10.29
C GLY A 568 9.63 49.45 10.46
N ALA A 569 9.40 48.17 10.15
CA ALA A 569 10.49 47.21 10.02
C ALA A 569 11.46 47.61 8.90
N MET A 570 12.77 47.38 9.08
CA MET A 570 13.81 47.72 8.09
C MET A 570 14.24 46.51 7.27
N ASN A 571 15.04 46.76 6.22
CA ASN A 571 15.69 45.69 5.45
C ASN A 571 16.67 44.94 6.35
N GLN A 572 16.57 43.61 6.35
CA GLN A 572 17.59 42.76 6.91
C GLN A 572 18.77 42.65 5.93
N PRO A 573 19.99 42.38 6.42
CA PRO A 573 21.08 41.98 5.55
C PRO A 573 20.69 40.70 4.78
N TRP A 574 21.27 40.53 3.60
CA TRP A 574 21.21 39.25 2.89
C TRP A 574 21.82 38.17 3.77
N HIS A 575 21.13 37.04 3.90
CA HIS A 575 21.58 35.93 4.74
C HIS A 575 20.99 34.61 4.30
N ARG A 576 21.56 33.52 4.81
CA ARG A 576 20.95 32.20 4.90
C ARG A 576 20.82 31.80 6.38
N ASP A 577 20.00 30.80 6.68
CA ASP A 577 19.60 30.49 8.06
C ASP A 577 20.73 29.87 8.89
N PHE A 578 21.61 29.10 8.24
CA PHE A 578 22.76 28.47 8.86
C PHE A 578 23.89 28.21 7.83
N PRO A 579 25.12 27.87 8.27
CA PRO A 579 26.24 27.56 7.38
C PRO A 579 25.97 26.33 6.50
N ALA A 580 26.33 26.38 5.21
CA ALA A 580 26.08 25.24 4.33
C ALA A 580 26.87 23.98 4.74
N PRO A 581 26.22 22.82 4.89
CA PRO A 581 26.89 21.56 5.21
C PRO A 581 27.61 21.00 3.97
N GLU A 582 28.59 20.12 4.20
CA GLU A 582 29.36 19.50 3.12
C GLU A 582 28.47 18.76 2.12
N ASP A 583 27.43 18.06 2.58
CA ASP A 583 26.46 17.34 1.76
C ASP A 583 25.79 18.26 0.71
N THR A 584 25.50 19.52 1.08
CA THR A 584 24.90 20.48 0.15
C THR A 584 25.91 21.02 -0.83
N VAL A 585 27.08 21.44 -0.35
CA VAL A 585 28.10 22.08 -1.20
C VAL A 585 28.73 21.08 -2.18
N ARG A 586 29.04 19.87 -1.71
CA ARG A 586 29.73 18.84 -2.48
C ARG A 586 28.78 17.98 -3.29
N ASP A 587 27.77 17.43 -2.60
CA ASP A 587 26.92 16.37 -3.17
C ASP A 587 25.59 16.94 -3.73
N ARG A 588 25.44 18.27 -3.69
CA ARG A 588 24.25 19.00 -4.16
C ARG A 588 22.95 18.44 -3.58
N LYS A 589 22.98 18.07 -2.30
CA LYS A 589 21.85 17.53 -1.56
C LYS A 589 21.33 18.57 -0.56
N LEU A 590 20.05 18.90 -0.65
CA LEU A 590 19.40 19.74 0.37
C LEU A 590 19.13 18.90 1.62
N THR A 591 19.50 19.41 2.78
CA THR A 591 19.34 18.72 4.08
C THR A 591 18.39 19.45 5.03
N SER A 592 17.89 20.63 4.64
CA SER A 592 16.96 21.42 5.45
C SER A 592 16.05 22.26 4.58
N LEU A 593 14.79 22.34 4.98
CA LEU A 593 13.74 23.17 4.41
C LEU A 593 13.10 24.03 5.49
N ALA A 594 12.72 25.25 5.11
CA ALA A 594 11.85 26.08 5.91
C ALA A 594 10.51 26.26 5.18
N PHE A 595 9.41 25.98 5.86
CA PHE A 595 8.08 26.24 5.37
C PHE A 595 7.54 27.52 5.96
N ASN A 596 6.91 28.35 5.13
CA ASN A 596 6.32 29.62 5.55
C ASN A 596 4.84 29.66 5.20
N VAL A 597 3.97 29.74 6.22
CA VAL A 597 2.51 29.84 6.04
C VAL A 597 2.03 31.26 6.30
N THR A 598 1.43 31.86 5.28
CA THR A 598 1.04 33.27 5.31
C THR A 598 -0.38 33.43 5.87
N THR A 599 -0.52 34.24 6.94
CA THR A 599 -1.82 34.50 7.60
C THR A 599 -2.47 35.82 7.19
N VAL A 600 -1.85 36.59 6.29
CA VAL A 600 -2.40 37.86 5.76
C VAL A 600 -2.12 38.01 4.27
N ASP A 601 -2.97 38.73 3.53
CA ASP A 601 -2.64 39.05 2.14
C ASP A 601 -1.49 40.07 2.10
N VAL A 602 -0.34 39.68 1.53
CA VAL A 602 0.82 40.56 1.47
C VAL A 602 0.59 41.65 0.41
N GLU A 603 0.81 42.90 0.82
CA GLU A 603 0.74 44.11 0.00
C GLU A 603 2.16 44.69 -0.24
N PRO A 604 2.42 45.39 -1.36
CA PRO A 604 3.77 45.82 -1.73
C PRO A 604 4.48 46.70 -0.68
N ASP A 605 3.73 47.44 0.12
CA ASP A 605 4.23 48.31 1.19
C ASP A 605 4.42 47.57 2.54
N MET A 606 4.00 46.30 2.66
CA MET A 606 4.13 45.48 3.88
C MET A 606 5.52 44.83 4.07
N GLY A 607 6.52 45.25 3.31
CA GLY A 607 7.85 44.64 3.28
C GLY A 607 7.83 43.16 2.87
N PRO A 608 7.49 42.84 1.61
CA PRO A 608 7.44 41.47 1.12
C PRO A 608 8.82 40.78 1.19
N PHE A 609 8.81 39.46 1.33
CA PHE A 609 10.04 38.66 1.40
C PHE A 609 10.80 38.68 0.07
N GLU A 610 12.13 38.81 0.13
CA GLU A 610 13.01 38.73 -1.04
C GLU A 610 13.95 37.55 -0.92
N ILE A 611 14.15 36.83 -2.02
CA ILE A 611 15.03 35.67 -2.11
C ILE A 611 15.83 35.70 -3.40
N ALA A 612 17.11 35.32 -3.35
CA ALA A 612 18.02 35.26 -4.48
C ALA A 612 18.11 33.81 -5.01
N PRO A 613 17.42 33.48 -6.12
CA PRO A 613 17.31 32.09 -6.57
C PRO A 613 18.65 31.47 -6.98
N GLY A 614 18.82 30.18 -6.72
CA GLY A 614 20.00 29.41 -7.13
C GLY A 614 21.23 29.53 -6.20
N THR A 615 21.15 30.37 -5.16
CA THR A 615 22.24 30.65 -4.22
C THR A 615 22.41 29.60 -3.12
N GLN A 616 21.48 28.66 -2.97
CA GLN A 616 21.55 27.55 -2.00
C GLN A 616 22.76 26.63 -2.17
N TRP A 617 23.44 26.72 -3.31
CA TRP A 617 24.62 25.94 -3.65
C TRP A 617 25.94 26.68 -3.42
N GLU A 618 25.89 27.94 -2.98
CA GLU A 618 27.10 28.71 -2.69
C GLU A 618 27.75 28.18 -1.40
N SER A 619 29.06 27.94 -1.43
CA SER A 619 29.77 27.42 -0.26
C SER A 619 29.68 28.37 0.93
N GLY A 620 29.73 29.68 0.67
CA GLY A 620 29.74 30.73 1.67
C GLY A 620 30.97 30.69 2.56
N GLU A 621 32.11 30.21 2.03
CA GLU A 621 33.42 30.24 2.72
C GLU A 621 33.87 31.68 3.04
N ASP A 622 33.43 32.64 2.24
CA ASP A 622 33.66 34.07 2.41
C ASP A 622 32.51 34.80 3.16
N PHE A 623 31.47 34.08 3.57
CA PHE A 623 30.35 34.65 4.31
C PHE A 623 30.72 34.83 5.78
N GLU A 624 30.35 35.96 6.37
CA GLU A 624 30.49 36.19 7.80
C GLU A 624 29.62 35.17 8.56
N HIS A 625 30.24 34.48 9.53
CA HIS A 625 29.68 33.30 10.22
C HIS A 625 29.19 32.18 9.29
N GLY A 626 29.65 32.14 8.03
CA GLY A 626 29.14 31.22 7.03
C GLY A 626 27.70 31.49 6.62
N MET A 627 27.11 32.64 6.96
CA MET A 627 25.68 32.94 6.73
C MET A 627 25.43 34.26 5.99
N PHE A 628 26.26 35.27 6.21
CA PHE A 628 26.07 36.62 5.67
C PHE A 628 27.04 36.90 4.53
N PRO A 629 26.57 37.07 3.28
CA PRO A 629 27.45 37.40 2.17
C PRO A 629 28.16 38.74 2.35
N PRO A 630 29.35 38.94 1.75
CA PRO A 630 30.05 40.21 1.80
C PRO A 630 29.18 41.37 1.27
N LYS A 631 29.21 42.52 1.93
CA LYS A 631 28.44 43.71 1.50
C LYS A 631 28.76 44.16 0.07
N SER A 632 29.97 43.89 -0.42
CA SER A 632 30.37 44.15 -1.81
C SER A 632 29.55 43.37 -2.84
N GLU A 633 28.90 42.27 -2.44
CA GLU A 633 28.04 41.46 -3.30
C GLU A 633 26.55 41.83 -3.18
N ALA A 634 26.18 42.80 -2.34
CA ALA A 634 24.77 43.14 -2.10
C ALA A 634 24.02 43.52 -3.39
N GLU A 635 24.68 44.20 -4.34
CA GLU A 635 24.11 44.52 -5.65
C GLU A 635 23.90 43.27 -6.52
N ARG A 636 24.78 42.26 -6.43
CA ARG A 636 24.62 40.98 -7.13
C ARG A 636 23.35 40.30 -6.67
N TYR A 637 23.17 40.10 -5.36
CA TYR A 637 21.97 39.47 -4.81
C TYR A 637 20.71 40.27 -5.13
N ALA A 638 20.75 41.59 -5.00
CA ALA A 638 19.63 42.45 -5.37
C ALA A 638 19.25 42.34 -6.86
N SER A 639 20.23 42.15 -7.76
CA SER A 639 19.97 42.03 -9.20
C SER A 639 19.27 40.74 -9.62
N ILE A 640 19.39 39.68 -8.81
CA ILE A 640 18.75 38.37 -9.05
C ILE A 640 17.59 38.11 -8.08
N ALA A 641 17.33 39.01 -7.15
CA ALA A 641 16.31 38.84 -6.12
C ALA A 641 14.90 38.81 -6.73
N GLU A 642 14.08 37.90 -6.21
CA GLU A 642 12.66 37.83 -6.47
C GLU A 642 11.87 38.22 -5.23
N GLN A 643 10.94 39.15 -5.41
CA GLN A 643 9.99 39.54 -4.37
C GLN A 643 8.79 38.59 -4.35
N LYS A 644 8.46 38.03 -3.19
CA LYS A 644 7.34 37.07 -3.04
C LYS A 644 6.13 37.76 -2.38
N MET A 645 4.97 37.58 -3.01
CA MET A 645 3.70 38.24 -2.66
C MET A 645 2.60 37.20 -2.32
N PRO A 646 2.79 36.38 -1.27
CA PRO A 646 1.82 35.35 -0.92
C PRO A 646 0.49 35.95 -0.45
N LYS A 647 -0.57 35.16 -0.57
CA LYS A 647 -1.90 35.44 -0.06
C LYS A 647 -2.18 34.62 1.19
N MET A 648 -3.17 35.07 1.96
CA MET A 648 -3.62 34.37 3.15
C MET A 648 -4.03 32.93 2.79
N GLY A 649 -3.42 31.95 3.46
CA GLY A 649 -3.60 30.53 3.18
C GLY A 649 -2.56 29.90 2.26
N ASP A 650 -1.68 30.69 1.66
CA ASP A 650 -0.54 30.16 0.90
C ASP A 650 0.54 29.60 1.85
N ILE A 651 1.13 28.47 1.47
CA ILE A 651 2.35 27.92 2.07
C ILE A 651 3.48 27.96 1.05
N SER A 652 4.69 28.24 1.50
CA SER A 652 5.90 28.10 0.68
C SER A 652 6.91 27.19 1.36
N ALA A 653 7.71 26.51 0.56
CA ALA A 653 8.87 25.76 1.00
C ALA A 653 10.11 26.41 0.39
N ARG A 654 11.15 26.65 1.18
CA ARG A 654 12.44 27.17 0.72
C ARG A 654 13.57 26.33 1.30
N SER A 655 14.67 26.22 0.55
CA SER A 655 15.91 25.78 1.18
C SER A 655 16.32 26.81 2.22
N ALA A 656 16.71 26.33 3.40
CA ALA A 656 17.26 27.17 4.46
C ALA A 656 18.59 27.85 4.06
N LEU A 657 19.21 27.39 2.96
CA LEU A 657 20.49 27.88 2.46
C LEU A 657 20.38 28.89 1.32
N THR A 658 19.19 29.06 0.72
CA THR A 658 18.99 30.09 -0.31
C THR A 658 19.08 31.47 0.33
N VAL A 659 19.96 32.32 -0.20
CA VAL A 659 20.20 33.67 0.32
C VAL A 659 18.92 34.50 0.16
N HIS A 660 18.48 35.12 1.25
CA HIS A 660 17.24 35.88 1.32
C HIS A 660 17.33 37.05 2.31
N ARG A 661 16.27 37.86 2.38
CA ARG A 661 16.11 38.90 3.40
C ARG A 661 14.64 39.28 3.60
N GLY A 662 14.32 39.71 4.82
CA GLY A 662 13.13 40.52 5.07
C GLY A 662 13.34 41.96 4.58
N THR A 663 12.34 42.54 3.90
CA THR A 663 12.40 43.93 3.44
C THR A 663 11.64 44.88 4.37
N ALA A 664 11.81 46.18 4.12
CA ALA A 664 11.24 47.24 4.94
C ALA A 664 9.71 47.31 4.83
N ASN A 665 9.03 47.37 5.97
CA ASN A 665 7.57 47.52 6.07
C ASN A 665 7.21 49.01 6.21
N GLN A 666 6.67 49.58 5.14
CA GLN A 666 6.24 50.99 5.05
C GLN A 666 4.75 51.16 5.34
N SER A 667 4.01 50.06 5.51
CA SER A 667 2.59 50.05 5.83
C SER A 667 2.35 50.31 7.33
N GLN A 668 1.08 50.40 7.72
CA GLN A 668 0.63 50.41 9.12
C GLN A 668 0.19 49.03 9.62
N LYS A 669 0.38 47.96 8.82
CA LYS A 669 -0.03 46.59 9.13
C LYS A 669 1.19 45.73 9.47
N SER A 670 1.03 44.76 10.37
CA SER A 670 2.02 43.69 10.57
C SER A 670 1.86 42.58 9.53
N ARG A 671 2.92 41.80 9.31
CA ARG A 671 2.93 40.67 8.37
C ARG A 671 3.33 39.35 9.05
N PRO A 672 2.52 38.83 10.00
CA PRO A 672 2.81 37.56 10.65
C PRO A 672 2.89 36.42 9.63
N VAL A 673 3.87 35.54 9.81
CA VAL A 673 4.06 34.34 9.00
C VAL A 673 4.54 33.21 9.91
N LEU A 674 3.87 32.06 9.86
CA LEU A 674 4.34 30.87 10.57
C LEU A 674 5.56 30.31 9.85
N VAL A 675 6.53 29.81 10.60
CA VAL A 675 7.74 29.16 10.14
C VAL A 675 7.76 27.73 10.69
N VAL A 676 8.01 26.74 9.84
CA VAL A 676 8.26 25.35 10.24
C VAL A 676 9.59 24.90 9.66
N GLY A 677 10.54 24.58 10.53
CA GLY A 677 11.84 24.05 10.15
C GLY A 677 11.79 22.52 10.04
N VAL A 678 12.29 21.98 8.92
CA VAL A 678 12.30 20.54 8.65
C VAL A 678 13.67 20.11 8.14
N ASP A 679 14.21 19.08 8.76
CA ASP A 679 15.55 18.57 8.49
C ASP A 679 15.53 17.13 7.96
N ALA A 680 16.54 16.79 7.17
CA ALA A 680 16.87 15.39 6.89
C ALA A 680 17.53 14.77 8.14
N PRO A 681 17.45 13.43 8.32
CA PRO A 681 18.16 12.75 9.40
C PRO A 681 19.64 13.15 9.45
N ASN A 682 20.13 13.50 10.65
CA ASN A 682 21.50 13.92 10.91
C ASN A 682 21.93 15.28 10.34
N ALA A 683 21.00 16.14 9.90
CA ALA A 683 21.35 17.52 9.54
C ALA A 683 21.85 18.36 10.74
N GLY A 684 21.49 17.94 11.96
CA GLY A 684 22.09 18.44 13.20
C GLY A 684 21.53 19.77 13.71
N ASN A 685 20.53 20.38 13.03
CA ASN A 685 19.93 21.61 13.54
C ASN A 685 18.92 21.35 14.67
N ALA A 686 18.40 20.13 14.81
CA ALA A 686 17.47 19.77 15.90
C ALA A 686 18.03 20.06 17.31
N GLU A 687 19.36 20.00 17.51
CA GLU A 687 20.02 20.28 18.80
C GLU A 687 19.85 21.74 19.29
N ARG A 688 19.32 22.60 18.42
CA ARG A 688 19.16 24.04 18.63
C ARG A 688 17.74 24.45 19.00
N HIS A 689 16.81 23.49 18.99
CA HIS A 689 15.38 23.69 19.16
C HIS A 689 14.84 22.77 20.27
N ASP A 690 13.84 23.25 21.02
CA ASP A 690 13.19 22.47 22.09
C ASP A 690 11.72 22.24 21.75
N LEU A 691 11.48 21.35 20.78
CA LEU A 691 10.14 20.97 20.39
C LEU A 691 9.49 20.12 21.50
N GLN A 692 8.38 20.60 22.06
CA GLN A 692 7.69 19.97 23.18
C GLN A 692 6.21 19.67 22.88
N PHE A 693 5.70 18.57 23.44
CA PHE A 693 4.27 18.23 23.46
C PHE A 693 3.86 17.65 24.80
N THR A 694 2.59 17.84 25.19
CA THR A 694 2.00 17.06 26.27
C THR A 694 1.79 15.61 25.86
N GLU A 695 1.83 14.69 26.82
CA GLU A 695 1.60 13.25 26.53
C GLU A 695 0.24 13.01 25.86
N SER A 696 -0.81 13.69 26.33
CA SER A 696 -2.17 13.53 25.80
C SER A 696 -2.30 14.00 24.35
N TYR A 697 -1.69 15.14 24.01
CA TYR A 697 -1.77 15.68 22.66
C TYR A 697 -0.90 14.86 21.71
N TYR A 698 0.32 14.53 22.13
CA TYR A 698 1.20 13.69 21.33
C TYR A 698 0.55 12.34 21.02
N ALA A 699 -0.07 11.68 22.01
CA ALA A 699 -0.76 10.42 21.80
C ALA A 699 -1.98 10.52 20.86
N ALA A 700 -2.62 11.68 20.77
CA ALA A 700 -3.75 11.94 19.89
C ALA A 700 -3.33 12.18 18.43
N LEU A 701 -2.09 12.62 18.18
CA LEU A 701 -1.59 12.83 16.83
C LEU A 701 -1.52 11.51 16.02
N PRO A 702 -1.83 11.54 14.72
CA PRO A 702 -1.62 10.41 13.81
C PRO A 702 -0.21 9.81 13.93
N GLU A 703 -0.09 8.48 13.83
CA GLU A 703 1.22 7.79 13.94
C GLU A 703 2.22 8.29 12.88
N GLU A 704 1.73 8.65 11.69
CA GLU A 704 2.51 9.23 10.61
C GLU A 704 3.11 10.60 10.96
N ALA A 705 2.36 11.50 11.59
CA ALA A 705 2.87 12.79 12.04
C ALA A 705 3.88 12.62 13.18
N ARG A 706 3.58 11.76 14.16
CA ARG A 706 4.47 11.50 15.31
C ARG A 706 5.85 11.01 14.92
N ARG A 707 5.98 10.20 13.87
CA ARG A 707 7.29 9.68 13.42
C ARG A 707 8.27 10.80 13.06
N HIS A 708 7.77 11.93 12.60
CA HIS A 708 8.55 13.07 12.14
C HIS A 708 8.72 14.16 13.21
N LEU A 709 8.32 13.91 14.46
CA LEU A 709 8.38 14.87 15.55
C LEU A 709 9.35 14.37 16.64
N PRO A 710 10.67 14.66 16.54
CA PRO A 710 11.67 14.29 17.54
C PRO A 710 11.55 15.18 18.80
N ALA A 711 10.36 15.19 19.40
CA ALA A 711 9.99 16.13 20.45
C ALA A 711 10.11 15.54 21.85
N ARG A 712 10.33 16.42 22.83
CA ARG A 712 10.30 16.10 24.24
C ARG A 712 8.86 16.02 24.71
N ILE A 713 8.48 14.88 25.28
CA ILE A 713 7.15 14.68 25.86
C ILE A 713 7.19 15.11 27.33
N VAL A 714 6.36 16.09 27.67
CA VAL A 714 6.30 16.72 29.00
C VAL A 714 4.92 16.58 29.62
N GLU A 715 4.82 16.72 30.94
CA GLU A 715 3.51 16.72 31.64
C GLU A 715 2.76 18.05 31.42
N GLU A 716 3.48 19.17 31.46
CA GLU A 716 2.98 20.51 31.16
C GLU A 716 4.00 21.23 30.26
N LEU A 717 3.52 22.03 29.29
CA LEU A 717 4.38 22.77 28.36
C LEU A 717 5.21 23.82 29.10
N GLU A 718 6.52 23.79 28.88
CA GLU A 718 7.45 24.78 29.45
C GLU A 718 7.63 25.95 28.48
N PRO A 719 7.83 27.19 28.97
CA PRO A 719 8.20 28.32 28.12
C PRO A 719 9.50 28.04 27.38
N ILE A 720 9.52 28.27 26.07
CA ILE A 720 10.74 28.16 25.26
C ILE A 720 11.57 29.43 25.43
N GLU A 721 12.72 29.33 26.10
CA GLU A 721 13.72 30.40 26.11
C GLU A 721 14.59 30.28 24.85
N GLN A 722 14.50 31.27 23.96
CA GLN A 722 15.24 31.23 22.70
C GLN A 722 16.72 31.60 22.92
N GLU A 723 17.61 30.60 22.85
CA GLU A 723 19.07 30.80 22.94
C GLU A 723 19.69 31.29 21.62
N HIS A 724 18.98 31.12 20.49
CA HIS A 724 19.46 31.31 19.13
C HIS A 724 19.40 32.75 18.62
N THR A 725 20.26 33.63 19.14
CA THR A 725 20.48 34.95 18.54
C THR A 725 21.40 34.85 17.32
N ILE A 726 20.87 35.09 16.11
CA ILE A 726 21.72 35.33 14.93
C ILE A 726 22.17 36.79 15.01
N GLU A 727 23.32 37.04 15.64
CA GLU A 727 23.83 38.37 15.97
C GLU A 727 23.84 39.34 14.77
N GLY A 728 24.12 38.85 13.56
CA GLY A 728 24.13 39.65 12.33
C GLY A 728 22.77 40.21 11.88
N LEU A 729 21.64 39.64 12.33
CA LEU A 729 20.30 40.12 11.95
C LEU A 729 19.82 41.33 12.75
N VAL A 730 20.44 41.62 13.90
CA VAL A 730 20.06 42.75 14.77
C VAL A 730 20.54 44.10 14.19
N MET A 731 21.51 44.06 13.28
CA MET A 731 22.20 45.21 12.69
C MET A 731 21.54 45.74 11.39
N GLY A 732 20.20 45.79 11.35
CA GLY A 732 19.44 46.23 10.15
C GLY A 732 19.97 47.55 9.56
N GLU A 733 20.17 47.60 8.25
CA GLU A 733 20.60 48.82 7.55
C GLU A 733 19.40 49.77 7.42
N ALA A 734 19.56 51.00 7.94
CA ALA A 734 18.58 52.08 7.90
C ALA A 734 18.55 52.79 6.54
#